data_AF-A0A517PUA2-F1
#
_entry.id   AF-A0A517PUA2-F1
#
_cell.length_a   1.000
_cell.length_b   1.000
_cell.length_c   1.000
_cell.angle_alpha   90.00
_cell.angle_beta   90.00
_cell.angle_gamma   90.00
#
_symmetry.space_group_name_H-M   'P 1'
#
loop_
_entity.id
_entity.type
_entity.pdbx_description
1 polymer ?
#
loop_
_entity_poly.entity_id
_entity_poly.type
_entity_poly.pdbx_seq_one_letter_code
_entity_poly.pdbx_strand_id
1 'polypeptide(L)'
;MRNCLFWMCLIALLLTSVTQSVRGAEQQATPVSSIRVQPGFQVELLRSAQAGESSWISMTFDDRGRVILGLDDVGLGRLTLKDKTGKVTFEKIDDKLKHCRGVLYAHDSLYISETNGEGLHRFQDTNGDGQFDQRQLLKPLDYRSRFGHGSNQIVLGPDKNIYLVVGNDVSFPEGVSPQSPYRDPQNDQLLPNPHDAGQDDRVGYILKTDPAGKTWEILAGGFRNQVDIAFNPEGEMFTYDADMEWDIGQPWYRPTRINHIIPGGEYGWRWGTGKWPEYYADSLPSTLNTGLGSPTGMVFGTESHFPTRFKNAMYIADWQNGRILLVDLIPAGASYQCQYEVFLEGGPLNVCDMQFGPDGALYFITGGRGSQSGLYRVTPRADQSPTSQAPEISVQDRQQGEAARQLRRNLEPYLNSSVPEIDVLWTPLSSDDRWLRFTARKALEHQDVSRWRERALSETAPVAAIEALIALCHQGTPQDRDAVLTALNRIETSALSQEQLLALLRAYELCCIRLGKPMSAQAATIRARLRPLFPHATSSANHMLCELLVYLNDDSVVPRAMTLLADTSPQEDQIRTARALTQASQGWTPKTQRQFLAWLGTARHFTGGKQLTERLRDIRVDFLKLLSDKQQQEFSQEIAALDKPLEVEEVVPARPVVKDWQLTDLEPHLPAVTQNRSFKNARQALLAANCLKCHRIGSTGAQIGPDLSNVGKRFDSRAILESIIEPSKVMDPKYLYTVYVLSSGKIVTGRPVGVSKTTITVETDPIRQTTVPVLREEIEEAVLSKTSPMPASLINVLTQEDILDLLAYLKAGGDPGAAAFQQSN
;
A
#
# COMPACT_ATOMS: atom_id res chain seq x y z
N MET A 1 -26.17 18.31 -65.77
CA MET A 1 -27.44 18.91 -65.25
C MET A 1 -28.56 17.91 -65.47
N ARG A 2 -29.40 17.70 -64.45
CA ARG A 2 -30.36 16.57 -64.22
C ARG A 2 -29.74 15.31 -63.59
N ASN A 3 -29.69 15.30 -62.24
CA ASN A 3 -30.08 14.18 -61.34
C ASN A 3 -29.63 14.44 -59.89
N CYS A 4 -30.16 15.47 -59.22
CA CYS A 4 -29.92 15.73 -57.79
C CYS A 4 -31.17 16.12 -56.97
N LEU A 5 -32.40 15.77 -57.40
CA LEU A 5 -33.61 16.31 -56.76
C LEU A 5 -34.69 15.29 -56.39
N PHE A 6 -34.32 14.05 -56.07
CA PHE A 6 -35.30 13.02 -55.63
C PHE A 6 -34.95 12.27 -54.34
N TRP A 7 -33.96 12.72 -53.56
CA TRP A 7 -33.50 12.04 -52.32
C TRP A 7 -33.54 12.92 -51.05
N MET A 8 -34.38 13.96 -51.02
CA MET A 8 -34.49 14.85 -49.83
C MET A 8 -35.89 14.93 -49.19
N CYS A 9 -36.88 14.17 -49.66
CA CYS A 9 -38.24 14.23 -49.11
C CYS A 9 -38.75 12.96 -48.39
N LEU A 10 -37.91 11.94 -48.15
CA LEU A 10 -38.33 10.73 -47.40
C LEU A 10 -37.69 10.55 -46.01
N ILE A 11 -36.81 11.45 -45.56
CA ILE A 11 -36.18 11.38 -44.22
C ILE A 11 -36.91 12.25 -43.18
N ALA A 12 -37.81 13.14 -43.59
CA ALA A 12 -38.47 14.09 -42.70
C ALA A 12 -39.79 13.60 -42.05
N LEU A 13 -40.24 12.37 -42.31
CA LEU A 13 -41.54 11.85 -41.82
C LEU A 13 -41.47 10.51 -41.05
N LEU A 14 -40.26 10.05 -40.73
CA LEU A 14 -40.02 8.92 -39.80
C LEU A 14 -39.30 9.35 -38.50
N LEU A 15 -39.15 10.66 -38.27
CA LEU A 15 -38.51 11.25 -37.08
C LEU A 15 -39.49 11.90 -36.10
N THR A 16 -40.81 11.68 -36.25
CA THR A 16 -41.84 12.31 -35.40
C THR A 16 -42.80 11.33 -34.72
N SER A 17 -42.47 10.04 -34.62
CA SER A 17 -43.28 9.06 -33.86
C SER A 17 -42.51 8.12 -32.93
N VAL A 18 -41.21 8.39 -32.67
CA VAL A 18 -40.45 7.73 -31.58
C VAL A 18 -39.87 8.80 -30.64
N THR A 19 -40.70 9.73 -30.19
CA THR A 19 -40.35 10.72 -29.15
C THR A 19 -41.39 10.77 -28.04
N GLN A 20 -42.07 9.65 -27.78
CA GLN A 20 -42.89 9.46 -26.59
C GLN A 20 -42.83 7.99 -26.13
N SER A 21 -41.73 7.59 -25.51
CA SER A 21 -41.65 6.56 -24.45
C SER A 21 -40.20 6.15 -24.13
N VAL A 22 -39.34 7.12 -23.83
CA VAL A 22 -38.26 6.87 -22.87
C VAL A 22 -38.50 7.84 -21.71
N ARG A 23 -39.50 7.50 -20.88
CA ARG A 23 -39.49 8.01 -19.50
C ARG A 23 -38.18 7.51 -18.91
N GLY A 24 -37.32 8.44 -18.49
CA GLY A 24 -36.00 8.13 -17.96
C GLY A 24 -36.11 7.02 -16.93
N ALA A 25 -35.36 5.94 -17.15
CA ALA A 25 -35.06 5.01 -16.09
C ALA A 25 -34.41 5.84 -14.98
N GLU A 26 -35.03 5.90 -13.80
CA GLU A 26 -34.40 6.49 -12.63
C GLU A 26 -33.02 5.84 -12.48
N GLN A 27 -31.95 6.65 -12.49
CA GLN A 27 -30.59 6.14 -12.26
C GLN A 27 -30.50 5.70 -10.79
N GLN A 28 -30.92 4.48 -10.52
CA GLN A 28 -30.88 3.91 -9.19
C GLN A 28 -29.43 3.53 -8.85
N ALA A 29 -29.02 3.80 -7.61
CA ALA A 29 -27.77 3.31 -7.07
C ALA A 29 -27.81 1.77 -6.97
N THR A 30 -26.65 1.18 -6.69
CA THR A 30 -26.47 -0.27 -6.51
C THR A 30 -27.61 -0.89 -5.70
N PRO A 31 -28.38 -1.82 -6.29
CA PRO A 31 -29.51 -2.40 -5.59
C PRO A 31 -29.02 -3.24 -4.40
N VAL A 32 -29.74 -3.19 -3.28
CA VAL A 32 -29.40 -3.94 -2.05
C VAL A 32 -29.27 -5.45 -2.31
N SER A 33 -30.03 -5.98 -3.28
CA SER A 33 -29.95 -7.39 -3.70
C SER A 33 -28.56 -7.81 -4.21
N SER A 34 -27.72 -6.86 -4.64
CA SER A 34 -26.34 -7.09 -5.09
C SER A 34 -25.30 -6.87 -4.00
N ILE A 35 -25.72 -6.57 -2.76
CA ILE A 35 -24.84 -6.33 -1.61
C ILE A 35 -24.89 -7.53 -0.69
N ARG A 36 -23.74 -8.14 -0.44
CA ARG A 36 -23.55 -9.13 0.62
C ARG A 36 -23.00 -8.43 1.85
N VAL A 37 -23.62 -8.67 3.00
CA VAL A 37 -23.17 -8.21 4.32
C VAL A 37 -22.95 -9.42 5.23
N GLN A 38 -22.10 -9.27 6.25
CA GLN A 38 -21.90 -10.26 7.31
C GLN A 38 -23.25 -10.76 7.90
N PRO A 39 -23.34 -12.05 8.25
CA PRO A 39 -24.53 -12.59 8.92
C PRO A 39 -24.93 -11.77 10.14
N GLY A 40 -26.23 -11.65 10.38
CA GLY A 40 -26.77 -10.86 11.49
C GLY A 40 -26.87 -9.35 11.22
N PHE A 41 -26.67 -8.91 9.98
CA PHE A 41 -26.88 -7.53 9.54
C PHE A 41 -27.80 -7.46 8.31
N GLN A 42 -28.38 -6.29 8.11
CA GLN A 42 -29.18 -5.96 6.93
C GLN A 42 -28.77 -4.59 6.40
N VAL A 43 -28.91 -4.39 5.07
CA VAL A 43 -28.60 -3.15 4.37
C VAL A 43 -29.89 -2.59 3.77
N GLU A 44 -30.08 -1.28 3.88
CA GLU A 44 -31.21 -0.54 3.33
C GLU A 44 -30.68 0.56 2.41
N LEU A 45 -31.17 0.64 1.16
CA LEU A 45 -30.93 1.80 0.28
C LEU A 45 -31.94 2.88 0.63
N LEU A 46 -31.49 3.97 1.23
CA LEU A 46 -32.36 5.07 1.65
C LEU A 46 -32.67 6.03 0.50
N ARG A 47 -31.69 6.26 -0.39
CA ARG A 47 -31.84 7.21 -1.49
C ARG A 47 -30.76 7.02 -2.56
N SER A 48 -31.14 7.20 -3.82
CA SER A 48 -30.20 7.42 -4.93
C SER A 48 -30.12 8.89 -5.29
N ALA A 49 -28.92 9.37 -5.64
CA ALA A 49 -28.73 10.71 -6.17
C ALA A 49 -29.57 10.93 -7.43
N GLN A 50 -30.19 12.10 -7.52
CA GLN A 50 -31.02 12.51 -8.66
C GLN A 50 -30.21 13.37 -9.65
N ALA A 51 -30.77 13.59 -10.84
CA ALA A 51 -30.14 14.45 -11.83
C ALA A 51 -29.86 15.86 -11.24
N GLY A 52 -28.61 16.32 -11.38
CA GLY A 52 -28.17 17.62 -10.87
C GLY A 52 -27.54 17.58 -9.46
N GLU A 53 -27.51 16.44 -8.77
CA GLU A 53 -27.00 16.33 -7.39
C GLU A 53 -25.54 15.91 -7.29
N SER A 54 -24.83 15.86 -8.42
CA SER A 54 -23.44 15.38 -8.53
C SER A 54 -23.25 13.94 -8.00
N SER A 55 -21.99 13.51 -7.93
CA SER A 55 -21.59 12.30 -7.21
C SER A 55 -21.16 12.69 -5.79
N TRP A 56 -21.43 11.85 -4.81
CA TRP A 56 -21.15 12.08 -3.39
C TRP A 56 -19.82 11.40 -3.03
N ILE A 57 -18.93 12.12 -2.33
CA ILE A 57 -17.56 11.66 -2.07
C ILE A 57 -17.15 11.71 -0.60
N SER A 58 -17.86 12.46 0.23
CA SER A 58 -17.63 12.51 1.68
C SER A 58 -18.95 12.80 2.41
N MET A 59 -19.06 12.40 3.67
CA MET A 59 -20.25 12.60 4.48
C MET A 59 -19.96 12.84 5.97
N THR A 60 -20.81 13.63 6.62
CA THR A 60 -20.87 13.77 8.08
C THR A 60 -22.31 13.94 8.53
N PHE A 61 -22.61 13.66 9.79
CA PHE A 61 -23.87 14.10 10.40
C PHE A 61 -23.71 15.49 11.02
N ASP A 62 -24.76 16.30 10.99
CA ASP A 62 -24.87 17.51 11.81
C ASP A 62 -25.59 17.25 13.15
N ASP A 63 -25.65 18.27 14.00
CA ASP A 63 -26.31 18.24 15.31
C ASP A 63 -27.82 17.95 15.27
N ARG A 64 -28.45 18.07 14.10
CA ARG A 64 -29.87 17.77 13.87
C ARG A 64 -30.08 16.39 13.24
N GLY A 65 -29.02 15.59 13.09
CA GLY A 65 -29.07 14.25 12.50
C GLY A 65 -29.29 14.24 10.98
N ARG A 66 -29.04 15.36 10.30
CA ARG A 66 -29.04 15.45 8.83
C ARG A 66 -27.66 15.05 8.32
N VAL A 67 -27.59 14.49 7.11
CA VAL A 67 -26.32 14.13 6.48
C VAL A 67 -25.84 15.31 5.63
N ILE A 68 -24.66 15.83 5.91
CA ILE A 68 -23.96 16.76 5.03
C ILE A 68 -23.08 15.95 4.08
N LEU A 69 -23.08 16.31 2.81
CA LEU A 69 -22.37 15.63 1.73
C LEU A 69 -21.37 16.58 1.08
N GLY A 70 -20.15 16.10 0.88
CA GLY A 70 -19.23 16.68 -0.07
C GLY A 70 -19.49 16.15 -1.49
N LEU A 71 -19.55 17.06 -2.46
CA LEU A 71 -19.83 16.71 -3.86
C LEU A 71 -18.54 16.63 -4.67
N ASP A 72 -18.50 15.66 -5.59
CA ASP A 72 -17.33 15.37 -6.44
C ASP A 72 -17.06 16.51 -7.41
N ASP A 73 -18.08 17.11 -8.02
CA ASP A 73 -17.90 18.20 -8.98
C ASP A 73 -17.83 19.56 -8.26
N VAL A 74 -19.00 20.11 -7.91
CA VAL A 74 -19.12 21.41 -7.26
C VAL A 74 -20.21 21.41 -6.20
N GLY A 75 -19.80 21.72 -4.98
CA GLY A 75 -20.64 22.19 -3.90
C GLY A 75 -20.75 21.23 -2.73
N LEU A 76 -21.75 21.51 -1.91
CA LEU A 76 -22.12 20.72 -0.75
C LEU A 76 -23.61 20.38 -0.81
N GLY A 77 -23.94 19.18 -0.39
CA GLY A 77 -25.31 18.70 -0.27
C GLY A 77 -25.72 18.51 1.18
N ARG A 78 -27.02 18.52 1.43
CA ARG A 78 -27.62 18.13 2.71
C ARG A 78 -28.78 17.18 2.45
N LEU A 79 -28.76 16.02 3.12
CA LEU A 79 -29.88 15.08 3.15
C LEU A 79 -30.59 15.16 4.49
N THR A 80 -31.91 15.35 4.44
CA THR A 80 -32.77 15.25 5.64
C THR A 80 -33.45 13.89 5.66
N LEU A 81 -33.17 13.12 6.71
CA LEU A 81 -33.76 11.80 6.94
C LEU A 81 -35.13 12.00 7.63
N LYS A 82 -36.22 11.62 6.98
CA LYS A 82 -37.56 11.63 7.60
C LYS A 82 -37.87 10.23 8.10
N ASP A 83 -37.87 10.03 9.43
CA ASP A 83 -38.12 8.74 10.11
C ASP A 83 -37.47 7.50 9.46
N LYS A 84 -37.77 6.28 9.94
CA LYS A 84 -37.09 5.04 9.47
C LYS A 84 -37.51 4.63 8.05
N THR A 85 -38.53 5.27 7.47
CA THR A 85 -39.16 4.86 6.20
C THR A 85 -39.51 6.02 5.27
N GLY A 86 -39.31 7.26 5.70
CA GLY A 86 -39.76 8.44 4.98
C GLY A 86 -38.80 8.89 3.89
N LYS A 87 -39.36 9.70 2.98
CA LYS A 87 -38.66 10.28 1.83
C LYS A 87 -37.47 11.12 2.29
N VAL A 88 -36.25 10.69 1.96
CA VAL A 88 -35.03 11.47 2.14
C VAL A 88 -34.99 12.61 1.11
N THR A 89 -34.86 13.85 1.58
CA THR A 89 -34.81 15.05 0.71
C THR A 89 -33.41 15.60 0.60
N PHE A 90 -33.01 16.05 -0.59
CA PHE A 90 -31.74 16.71 -0.86
C PHE A 90 -31.93 18.22 -0.95
N GLU A 91 -30.95 18.95 -0.43
CA GLU A 91 -30.80 20.39 -0.54
C GLU A 91 -29.34 20.72 -0.86
N LYS A 92 -29.11 21.67 -1.76
CA LYS A 92 -27.77 22.16 -2.07
C LYS A 92 -27.45 23.33 -1.13
N ILE A 93 -26.38 23.22 -0.34
CA ILE A 93 -25.99 24.24 0.67
C ILE A 93 -24.84 25.13 0.20
N ASP A 94 -24.03 24.67 -0.76
CA ASP A 94 -23.01 25.47 -1.46
C ASP A 94 -22.91 25.00 -2.92
N ASP A 95 -22.60 25.91 -3.84
CA ASP A 95 -22.42 25.66 -5.27
C ASP A 95 -21.12 26.24 -5.84
N LYS A 96 -20.15 26.53 -4.99
CA LYS A 96 -18.90 27.20 -5.35
C LYS A 96 -17.67 26.33 -5.15
N LEU A 97 -17.59 25.63 -4.02
CA LEU A 97 -16.46 24.77 -3.67
C LEU A 97 -16.39 23.55 -4.60
N LYS A 98 -15.20 23.12 -4.98
CA LYS A 98 -14.97 21.99 -5.89
C LYS A 98 -14.42 20.78 -5.15
N HIS A 99 -14.78 19.58 -5.59
CA HIS A 99 -14.20 18.34 -5.05
C HIS A 99 -14.13 18.34 -3.49
N CYS A 100 -15.27 18.57 -2.83
CA CYS A 100 -15.34 18.67 -1.37
C CYS A 100 -15.08 17.29 -0.73
N ARG A 101 -13.83 16.98 -0.44
CA ARG A 101 -13.40 15.66 0.05
C ARG A 101 -13.37 15.53 1.56
N GLY A 102 -13.27 16.66 2.25
CA GLY A 102 -13.34 16.71 3.70
C GLY A 102 -14.61 17.40 4.16
N VAL A 103 -15.39 16.74 5.00
CA VAL A 103 -16.57 17.33 5.65
C VAL A 103 -16.62 16.92 7.12
N LEU A 104 -16.66 17.91 8.01
CA LEU A 104 -16.80 17.69 9.44
C LEU A 104 -17.77 18.71 10.02
N TYR A 105 -18.79 18.26 10.74
CA TYR A 105 -19.58 19.14 11.60
C TYR A 105 -19.09 18.99 13.04
N ALA A 106 -18.58 20.07 13.62
CA ALA A 106 -18.09 20.11 15.00
C ALA A 106 -18.08 21.56 15.50
N HIS A 107 -18.08 21.78 16.82
CA HIS A 107 -17.97 23.13 17.40
C HIS A 107 -18.97 24.14 16.80
N ASP A 108 -20.22 23.70 16.63
CA ASP A 108 -21.31 24.48 16.03
C ASP A 108 -20.96 25.06 14.64
N SER A 109 -20.08 24.38 13.90
CA SER A 109 -19.51 24.82 12.64
C SER A 109 -19.36 23.64 11.67
N LEU A 110 -19.43 23.94 10.37
CA LEU A 110 -19.13 23.00 9.30
C LEU A 110 -17.76 23.32 8.72
N TYR A 111 -16.83 22.37 8.79
CA TYR A 111 -15.48 22.47 8.24
C TYR A 111 -15.39 21.68 6.94
N ILE A 112 -14.84 22.30 5.91
CA ILE A 112 -14.83 21.77 4.54
C ILE A 112 -13.44 21.86 3.93
N SER A 113 -12.96 20.74 3.38
CA SER A 113 -11.71 20.69 2.62
C SER A 113 -12.00 20.59 1.13
N GLU A 114 -11.55 21.61 0.40
CA GLU A 114 -11.71 21.71 -1.06
C GLU A 114 -10.42 21.25 -1.77
N THR A 115 -10.47 20.12 -2.48
CA THR A 115 -9.31 19.66 -3.27
C THR A 115 -9.20 20.44 -4.58
N ASN A 116 -7.97 20.88 -4.93
CA ASN A 116 -7.69 21.75 -6.07
C ASN A 116 -8.39 23.12 -6.00
N GLY A 117 -8.71 23.57 -4.79
CA GLY A 117 -9.40 24.81 -4.48
C GLY A 117 -8.60 25.76 -3.59
N GLU A 118 -9.29 26.57 -2.79
CA GLU A 118 -8.63 27.56 -1.91
C GLU A 118 -7.98 26.90 -0.67
N GLY A 119 -8.61 25.86 -0.11
CA GLY A 119 -8.07 25.11 1.04
C GLY A 119 -9.14 24.66 2.03
N LEU A 120 -8.88 24.89 3.32
CA LEU A 120 -9.77 24.52 4.43
C LEU A 120 -10.66 25.70 4.85
N HIS A 121 -11.97 25.48 4.82
CA HIS A 121 -13.00 26.48 5.13
C HIS A 121 -13.78 26.14 6.40
N ARG A 122 -14.31 27.17 7.06
CA ARG A 122 -15.32 27.07 8.11
C ARG A 122 -16.60 27.79 7.69
N PHE A 123 -17.72 27.12 7.89
CA PHE A 123 -19.07 27.61 7.66
C PHE A 123 -19.81 27.69 9.00
N GLN A 124 -20.56 28.77 9.22
CA GLN A 124 -21.31 28.98 10.45
C GLN A 124 -22.73 29.43 10.13
N ASP A 125 -23.67 28.94 10.93
CA ASP A 125 -25.07 29.37 11.01
C ASP A 125 -25.17 30.33 12.21
N THR A 126 -25.09 31.63 11.95
CA THR A 126 -25.03 32.66 13.00
C THR A 126 -26.41 33.09 13.49
N ASN A 127 -27.48 32.72 12.78
CA ASN A 127 -28.85 33.11 13.10
C ASN A 127 -29.75 31.94 13.55
N GLY A 128 -29.25 30.71 13.48
CA GLY A 128 -29.91 29.47 13.93
C GLY A 128 -30.97 28.93 12.96
N ASP A 129 -31.10 29.49 11.75
CA ASP A 129 -32.14 29.10 10.79
C ASP A 129 -31.84 27.76 10.09
N GLY A 130 -30.67 27.19 10.35
CA GLY A 130 -30.17 25.96 9.76
C GLY A 130 -29.43 26.17 8.45
N GLN A 131 -29.19 27.40 7.99
CA GLN A 131 -28.38 27.74 6.81
C GLN A 131 -27.05 28.35 7.23
N PHE A 132 -26.00 28.08 6.47
CA PHE A 132 -24.67 28.64 6.75
C PHE A 132 -24.54 30.01 6.07
N ASP A 133 -24.64 31.09 6.84
CA ASP A 133 -24.58 32.47 6.36
C ASP A 133 -23.17 33.08 6.39
N GLN A 134 -22.24 32.48 7.14
CA GLN A 134 -20.85 32.91 7.19
C GLN A 134 -19.90 31.83 6.66
N ARG A 135 -19.00 32.22 5.74
CA ARG A 135 -17.88 31.40 5.24
C ARG A 135 -16.56 32.10 5.54
N GLN A 136 -15.62 31.36 6.10
CA GLN A 136 -14.24 31.80 6.36
C GLN A 136 -13.25 30.78 5.78
N LEU A 137 -12.25 31.24 5.02
CA LEU A 137 -11.06 30.44 4.71
C LEU A 137 -10.16 30.41 5.96
N LEU A 138 -9.91 29.23 6.52
CA LEU A 138 -9.05 29.05 7.69
C LEU A 138 -7.59 28.83 7.29
N LYS A 139 -7.35 28.02 6.25
CA LYS A 139 -6.00 27.70 5.80
C LYS A 139 -5.94 27.56 4.27
N PRO A 140 -5.16 28.39 3.57
CA PRO A 140 -4.89 28.18 2.16
C PRO A 140 -4.00 26.94 1.97
N LEU A 141 -4.24 26.17 0.91
CA LEU A 141 -3.44 25.00 0.55
C LEU A 141 -2.93 25.13 -0.89
N ASP A 142 -1.65 24.81 -1.10
CA ASP A 142 -1.00 24.89 -2.39
C ASP A 142 -0.93 23.50 -3.07
N TYR A 143 -1.59 23.37 -4.22
CA TYR A 143 -1.71 22.12 -4.96
C TYR A 143 -0.70 22.08 -6.11
N ARG A 144 0.29 21.18 -6.00
CA ARG A 144 1.34 21.00 -7.02
C ARG A 144 0.87 20.18 -8.23
N SER A 145 -0.21 19.41 -8.09
CA SER A 145 -0.81 18.61 -9.16
C SER A 145 -2.33 18.62 -9.07
N ARG A 146 -3.01 18.46 -10.21
CA ARG A 146 -4.49 18.37 -10.29
C ARG A 146 -5.01 16.93 -10.23
N PHE A 147 -4.14 15.92 -10.07
CA PHE A 147 -4.46 14.50 -10.24
C PHE A 147 -5.09 13.81 -9.01
N GLY A 148 -5.54 14.58 -8.01
CA GLY A 148 -6.50 14.10 -7.02
C GLY A 148 -5.91 13.48 -5.75
N HIS A 149 -4.61 13.63 -5.45
CA HIS A 149 -4.06 13.36 -4.11
C HIS A 149 -4.04 14.64 -3.27
N GLY A 150 -5.22 15.25 -3.12
CA GLY A 150 -5.39 16.57 -2.51
C GLY A 150 -5.58 16.52 -0.99
N SER A 151 -6.28 17.54 -0.49
CA SER A 151 -6.76 17.56 0.89
C SER A 151 -8.03 16.70 1.00
N ASN A 152 -8.00 15.73 1.89
CA ASN A 152 -9.03 14.70 2.00
C ASN A 152 -9.88 14.93 3.26
N GLN A 153 -10.12 13.90 4.08
CA GLN A 153 -11.08 13.98 5.18
C GLN A 153 -10.65 14.93 6.32
N ILE A 154 -11.65 15.48 7.02
CA ILE A 154 -11.48 16.25 8.26
C ILE A 154 -12.11 15.44 9.40
N VAL A 155 -11.39 15.27 10.52
CA VAL A 155 -11.84 14.45 11.64
C VAL A 155 -11.66 15.20 12.96
N LEU A 156 -12.64 15.07 13.85
CA LEU A 156 -12.56 15.60 15.22
C LEU A 156 -11.78 14.60 16.09
N GLY A 157 -10.67 15.06 16.67
CA GLY A 157 -9.89 14.24 17.58
C GLY A 157 -10.49 14.12 18.99
N PRO A 158 -10.03 13.13 19.78
CA PRO A 158 -10.47 12.96 21.18
C PRO A 158 -10.10 14.17 22.06
N ASP A 159 -9.05 14.91 21.68
CA ASP A 159 -8.60 16.15 22.31
C ASP A 159 -9.38 17.40 21.88
N LYS A 160 -10.47 17.22 21.12
CA LYS A 160 -11.36 18.29 20.61
C LYS A 160 -10.69 19.26 19.65
N ASN A 161 -9.55 18.87 19.07
CA ASN A 161 -8.94 19.56 17.94
C ASN A 161 -9.39 18.96 16.61
N ILE A 162 -9.18 19.71 15.54
CA ILE A 162 -9.53 19.33 14.17
C ILE A 162 -8.29 18.81 13.46
N TYR A 163 -8.44 17.67 12.80
CA TYR A 163 -7.38 17.00 12.07
C TYR A 163 -7.75 16.98 10.59
N LEU A 164 -6.85 17.46 9.74
CA LEU A 164 -7.02 17.44 8.29
C LEU A 164 -6.01 16.48 7.68
N VAL A 165 -6.51 15.56 6.86
CA VAL A 165 -5.71 14.58 6.14
C VAL A 165 -5.31 15.15 4.78
N VAL A 166 -4.01 15.14 4.47
CA VAL A 166 -3.50 15.76 3.24
C VAL A 166 -2.61 14.79 2.47
N GLY A 167 -2.93 14.56 1.20
CA GLY A 167 -2.16 13.72 0.27
C GLY A 167 -0.92 14.42 -0.30
N ASN A 168 -0.09 13.64 -0.99
CA ASN A 168 1.20 14.07 -1.50
C ASN A 168 1.15 14.98 -2.73
N ASP A 169 0.00 15.49 -3.19
CA ASP A 169 -0.01 16.54 -4.21
C ASP A 169 -0.10 17.95 -3.61
N VAL A 170 -0.14 18.08 -2.29
CA VAL A 170 -0.24 19.38 -1.59
C VAL A 170 1.08 19.73 -0.92
N SER A 171 1.55 20.96 -1.12
CA SER A 171 2.74 21.50 -0.45
C SER A 171 2.49 21.63 1.06
N PHE A 172 3.57 21.64 1.85
CA PHE A 172 3.48 21.95 3.27
C PHE A 172 3.01 23.41 3.42
N PRO A 173 1.99 23.69 4.24
CA PRO A 173 1.40 25.01 4.28
C PRO A 173 2.25 25.96 5.15
N GLU A 174 2.33 27.22 4.74
CA GLU A 174 3.01 28.25 5.53
C GLU A 174 2.31 28.51 6.88
N GLY A 175 3.03 29.07 7.86
CA GLY A 175 2.45 29.46 9.15
C GLY A 175 2.00 28.27 10.02
N VAL A 176 2.62 27.11 9.85
CA VAL A 176 2.57 26.02 10.84
C VAL A 176 3.60 26.28 11.95
N SER A 177 3.36 25.71 13.12
CA SER A 177 4.23 25.81 14.28
C SER A 177 5.64 25.30 13.94
N PRO A 178 6.71 26.06 14.24
CA PRO A 178 8.07 25.56 14.11
C PRO A 178 8.39 24.44 15.10
N GLN A 179 7.54 24.25 16.13
CA GLN A 179 7.57 23.12 17.05
C GLN A 179 6.70 21.94 16.56
N SER A 180 6.31 21.90 15.27
CA SER A 180 5.59 20.74 14.73
C SER A 180 6.40 19.45 14.92
N PRO A 181 5.80 18.35 15.43
CA PRO A 181 6.51 17.08 15.63
C PRO A 181 7.13 16.51 14.35
N TYR A 182 6.49 16.73 13.20
CA TYR A 182 6.98 16.32 11.90
C TYR A 182 7.32 17.56 11.06
N ARG A 183 8.56 17.60 10.57
CA ARG A 183 9.10 18.70 9.78
C ARG A 183 10.02 18.17 8.69
N ASP A 184 10.13 18.94 7.62
CA ASP A 184 11.12 18.78 6.55
C ASP A 184 11.20 17.35 6.00
N PRO A 185 10.30 16.92 5.08
CA PRO A 185 10.34 15.58 4.51
C PRO A 185 11.70 15.34 3.84
N GLN A 186 12.49 14.46 4.43
CA GLN A 186 13.87 14.25 4.02
C GLN A 186 13.99 13.27 2.86
N ASN A 187 14.97 13.44 1.98
CA ASN A 187 15.26 12.48 0.91
C ASN A 187 16.56 11.71 1.20
N ASP A 188 16.61 11.01 2.34
CA ASP A 188 17.79 10.28 2.85
C ASP A 188 18.07 8.97 2.10
N GLN A 189 18.33 9.10 0.80
CA GLN A 189 18.85 8.03 -0.04
C GLN A 189 20.36 8.11 -0.16
N LEU A 190 21.06 7.01 0.13
CA LEU A 190 22.50 6.96 -0.01
C LEU A 190 22.93 7.05 -1.49
N LEU A 191 22.22 6.30 -2.35
CA LEU A 191 22.40 6.29 -3.79
C LEU A 191 21.15 6.89 -4.47
N PRO A 192 21.09 8.23 -4.68
CA PRO A 192 19.96 8.87 -5.33
C PRO A 192 19.85 8.42 -6.80
N ASN A 193 18.63 8.39 -7.34
CA ASN A 193 18.39 8.05 -8.74
C ASN A 193 18.16 9.31 -9.59
N PRO A 194 18.98 9.59 -10.61
CA PRO A 194 18.78 10.74 -11.48
C PRO A 194 17.50 10.67 -12.33
N HIS A 195 16.93 9.47 -12.54
CA HIS A 195 15.69 9.28 -13.31
C HIS A 195 14.41 9.47 -12.51
N ASP A 196 14.51 9.57 -11.18
CA ASP A 196 13.37 9.97 -10.37
C ASP A 196 13.12 11.46 -10.66
N ALA A 197 12.03 11.74 -11.38
CA ALA A 197 11.70 13.05 -11.96
C ALA A 197 11.97 14.23 -11.00
N GLY A 198 13.19 14.79 -11.06
CA GLY A 198 13.56 16.11 -10.54
C GLY A 198 13.36 16.39 -9.04
N GLN A 199 13.50 15.41 -8.13
CA GLN A 199 13.30 15.55 -6.68
C GLN A 199 11.89 16.04 -6.29
N ASP A 200 10.89 15.26 -6.67
CA ASP A 200 9.57 15.34 -6.05
C ASP A 200 9.65 14.91 -4.57
N ASP A 201 9.79 15.91 -3.69
CA ASP A 201 9.82 15.83 -2.23
C ASP A 201 8.43 15.74 -1.60
N ARG A 202 7.38 15.63 -2.41
CA ARG A 202 6.02 15.67 -1.89
C ARG A 202 5.68 14.39 -1.15
N VAL A 203 5.21 14.59 0.07
CA VAL A 203 4.67 13.55 0.94
C VAL A 203 3.32 13.99 1.46
N GLY A 204 2.41 13.04 1.66
CA GLY A 204 1.20 13.27 2.44
C GLY A 204 1.54 13.44 3.91
N TYR A 205 0.71 14.23 4.61
CA TYR A 205 0.88 14.61 6.00
C TYR A 205 -0.47 14.83 6.70
N ILE A 206 -0.44 14.97 8.02
CA ILE A 206 -1.61 15.24 8.85
C ILE A 206 -1.45 16.59 9.55
N LEU A 207 -2.40 17.49 9.32
CA LEU A 207 -2.49 18.77 9.99
C LEU A 207 -3.40 18.68 11.19
N LYS A 208 -3.03 19.40 12.26
CA LYS A 208 -3.85 19.61 13.44
C LYS A 208 -4.10 21.10 13.64
N THR A 209 -5.32 21.47 14.01
CA THR A 209 -5.68 22.85 14.36
C THR A 209 -6.72 22.92 15.47
N ASP A 210 -6.75 24.04 16.19
CA ASP A 210 -7.84 24.35 17.11
C ASP A 210 -9.13 24.71 16.34
N PRO A 211 -10.32 24.68 16.98
CA PRO A 211 -11.59 24.95 16.30
C PRO A 211 -11.69 26.30 15.58
N ALA A 212 -10.92 27.30 16.01
CA ALA A 212 -10.89 28.62 15.42
C ALA A 212 -9.84 28.76 14.30
N GLY A 213 -9.00 27.76 14.05
CA GLY A 213 -7.96 27.80 13.04
C GLY A 213 -6.76 28.68 13.40
N LYS A 214 -6.46 28.87 14.70
CA LYS A 214 -5.39 29.79 15.15
C LYS A 214 -4.04 29.11 15.32
N THR A 215 -4.02 27.85 15.72
CA THR A 215 -2.81 27.03 15.86
C THR A 215 -2.76 25.99 14.75
N TRP A 216 -1.59 25.76 14.16
CA TRP A 216 -1.41 24.76 13.11
C TRP A 216 -0.16 23.96 13.37
N GLU A 217 -0.28 22.63 13.37
CA GLU A 217 0.84 21.72 13.55
C GLU A 217 0.81 20.61 12.51
N ILE A 218 1.98 20.19 12.03
CA ILE A 218 2.12 18.98 11.22
C ILE A 218 2.52 17.85 12.16
N LEU A 219 1.62 16.88 12.33
CA LEU A 219 1.82 15.81 13.32
C LEU A 219 2.70 14.69 12.80
N ALA A 220 2.47 14.24 11.57
CA ALA A 220 3.14 13.08 10.97
C ALA A 220 3.09 13.20 9.44
N GLY A 221 3.98 12.50 8.75
CA GLY A 221 4.07 12.54 7.29
C GLY A 221 4.78 11.35 6.68
N GLY A 222 5.06 11.41 5.38
CA GLY A 222 5.62 10.28 4.64
C GLY A 222 4.56 9.32 4.10
N PHE A 223 3.35 9.80 3.87
CA PHE A 223 2.27 9.07 3.22
C PHE A 223 2.21 9.36 1.71
N ARG A 224 1.48 8.54 0.95
CA ARG A 224 1.15 8.86 -0.45
C ARG A 224 -0.14 9.67 -0.52
N ASN A 225 -1.25 9.00 -0.25
CA ASN A 225 -2.59 9.56 -0.40
C ASN A 225 -3.51 8.81 0.54
N GLN A 226 -3.32 9.10 1.81
CA GLN A 226 -4.16 8.67 2.88
C GLN A 226 -5.42 9.54 2.87
N VAL A 227 -6.60 8.91 2.72
CA VAL A 227 -7.86 9.63 2.44
C VAL A 227 -8.58 9.99 3.73
N ASP A 228 -8.44 9.17 4.78
CA ASP A 228 -9.17 9.32 6.03
C ASP A 228 -8.34 8.88 7.24
N ILE A 229 -8.72 9.34 8.43
CA ILE A 229 -8.16 8.92 9.72
C ILE A 229 -9.28 8.56 10.71
N ALA A 230 -8.97 7.73 11.69
CA ALA A 230 -9.93 7.37 12.72
C ALA A 230 -9.20 7.08 14.02
N PHE A 231 -9.85 7.41 15.14
CA PHE A 231 -9.32 7.19 16.48
C PHE A 231 -9.99 5.98 17.10
N ASN A 232 -9.18 5.08 17.65
CA ASN A 232 -9.71 3.99 18.46
C ASN A 232 -10.17 4.51 19.84
N PRO A 233 -10.85 3.69 20.67
CA PRO A 233 -11.30 4.09 22.00
C PRO A 233 -10.19 4.52 22.98
N GLU A 234 -8.94 4.12 22.72
CA GLU A 234 -7.77 4.52 23.52
C GLU A 234 -7.17 5.87 23.07
N GLY A 235 -7.71 6.47 22.00
CA GLY A 235 -7.21 7.73 21.42
C GLY A 235 -6.06 7.57 20.43
N GLU A 236 -5.73 6.34 20.02
CA GLU A 236 -4.70 6.04 19.03
C GLU A 236 -5.25 6.28 17.61
N MET A 237 -4.45 6.89 16.74
CA MET A 237 -4.87 7.35 15.41
C MET A 237 -4.44 6.37 14.32
N PHE A 238 -5.31 6.03 13.39
CA PHE A 238 -4.99 5.19 12.23
C PHE A 238 -5.28 5.92 10.93
N THR A 239 -4.71 5.43 9.83
CA THR A 239 -5.06 5.86 8.46
C THR A 239 -4.97 4.71 7.48
N TYR A 240 -5.58 4.88 6.31
CA TYR A 240 -5.54 3.95 5.19
C TYR A 240 -4.92 4.64 3.96
N ASP A 241 -3.66 4.31 3.66
CA ASP A 241 -2.81 4.95 2.65
C ASP A 241 -2.84 4.18 1.32
N ALA A 242 -2.98 4.89 0.21
CA ALA A 242 -3.10 4.30 -1.12
C ALA A 242 -1.79 3.68 -1.62
N ASP A 243 -1.91 2.67 -2.47
CA ASP A 243 -0.76 1.99 -3.10
C ASP A 243 -0.12 2.84 -4.20
N MET A 244 0.92 2.32 -4.85
CA MET A 244 1.38 2.79 -6.17
C MET A 244 1.44 1.59 -7.11
N GLU A 245 0.31 1.23 -7.69
CA GLU A 245 0.11 0.03 -8.50
C GLU A 245 1.05 -0.02 -9.73
N TRP A 246 1.56 1.13 -10.19
CA TRP A 246 2.53 1.15 -11.29
C TRP A 246 3.89 0.57 -10.89
N ASP A 247 4.19 0.49 -9.60
CA ASP A 247 5.44 -0.04 -9.08
C ASP A 247 5.40 -1.55 -8.78
N ILE A 248 4.30 -2.25 -9.04
CA ILE A 248 4.18 -3.71 -8.80
C ILE A 248 5.37 -4.45 -9.45
N GLY A 249 5.88 -5.49 -8.78
CA GLY A 249 7.05 -6.26 -9.23
C GLY A 249 8.38 -5.53 -9.03
N GLN A 250 8.39 -4.36 -8.38
CA GLN A 250 9.60 -3.59 -8.11
C GLN A 250 9.86 -3.44 -6.60
N PRO A 251 11.12 -3.17 -6.20
CA PRO A 251 11.54 -3.23 -4.80
C PRO A 251 10.97 -2.12 -3.91
N TRP A 252 10.49 -1.06 -4.53
CA TRP A 252 9.89 0.09 -3.87
C TRP A 252 8.37 0.07 -3.95
N TYR A 253 7.73 -0.99 -4.44
CA TYR A 253 6.27 -1.11 -4.39
C TYR A 253 5.76 -0.95 -2.95
N ARG A 254 4.72 -0.14 -2.79
CA ARG A 254 3.97 0.00 -1.54
C ARG A 254 2.52 -0.38 -1.84
N PRO A 255 1.99 -1.45 -1.22
CA PRO A 255 0.58 -1.78 -1.34
C PRO A 255 -0.27 -0.79 -0.53
N THR A 256 -1.58 -0.91 -0.70
CA THR A 256 -2.53 -0.19 0.13
C THR A 256 -2.37 -0.70 1.56
N ARG A 257 -2.30 0.21 2.52
CA ARG A 257 -1.81 -0.13 3.87
C ARG A 257 -2.46 0.68 4.96
N ILE A 258 -2.68 0.03 6.10
CA ILE A 258 -3.12 0.67 7.34
C ILE A 258 -1.89 1.04 8.14
N ASN A 259 -1.78 2.30 8.53
CA ASN A 259 -0.71 2.80 9.39
C ASN A 259 -1.29 3.24 10.73
N HIS A 260 -0.65 2.85 11.83
CA HIS A 260 -0.86 3.45 13.14
C HIS A 260 -0.01 4.71 13.23
N ILE A 261 -0.64 5.83 13.60
CA ILE A 261 -0.08 7.16 13.53
C ILE A 261 0.29 7.67 14.91
N ILE A 262 1.55 8.07 15.05
CA ILE A 262 2.07 8.77 16.22
C ILE A 262 2.66 10.13 15.84
N PRO A 263 2.70 11.12 16.75
CA PRO A 263 3.42 12.36 16.53
C PRO A 263 4.88 12.14 16.12
N GLY A 264 5.34 12.87 15.10
CA GLY A 264 6.68 12.76 14.51
C GLY A 264 6.90 11.54 13.61
N GLY A 265 5.88 10.73 13.36
CA GLY A 265 5.98 9.51 12.53
C GLY A 265 6.29 9.78 11.05
N GLU A 266 7.13 8.92 10.47
CA GLU A 266 7.54 8.91 9.05
C GLU A 266 7.22 7.54 8.41
N TYR A 267 6.39 7.51 7.37
CA TYR A 267 5.88 6.28 6.75
C TYR A 267 6.48 5.95 5.37
N GLY A 268 7.55 6.64 4.99
CA GLY A 268 8.52 6.25 3.97
C GLY A 268 8.13 6.53 2.52
N TRP A 269 7.01 7.20 2.25
CA TRP A 269 6.62 7.54 0.88
C TRP A 269 7.54 8.59 0.27
N ARG A 270 8.06 8.33 -0.94
CA ARG A 270 8.69 9.31 -1.84
C ARG A 270 8.36 8.93 -3.29
N TRP A 271 8.52 9.83 -4.24
CA TRP A 271 8.28 9.50 -5.64
C TRP A 271 9.32 8.52 -6.21
N GLY A 272 8.92 7.73 -7.21
CA GLY A 272 9.83 6.83 -7.95
C GLY A 272 10.54 5.80 -7.07
N THR A 273 11.85 5.65 -7.28
CA THR A 273 12.74 4.76 -6.50
C THR A 273 13.08 5.30 -5.11
N GLY A 274 12.57 6.50 -4.79
CA GLY A 274 12.66 7.24 -3.53
C GLY A 274 12.23 6.50 -2.27
N LYS A 275 11.28 5.55 -2.37
CA LYS A 275 10.48 5.07 -1.25
C LYS A 275 11.30 4.30 -0.22
N TRP A 276 11.26 4.75 1.04
CA TRP A 276 12.03 4.17 2.13
C TRP A 276 11.47 2.80 2.53
N PRO A 277 12.32 1.76 2.66
CA PRO A 277 11.90 0.47 3.18
C PRO A 277 11.36 0.53 4.61
N GLU A 278 10.37 -0.29 4.95
CA GLU A 278 9.74 -0.33 6.29
C GLU A 278 10.69 -0.76 7.43
N TYR A 279 11.83 -1.34 7.06
CA TYR A 279 12.86 -1.78 8.01
C TYR A 279 13.92 -0.69 8.31
N TYR A 280 13.81 0.50 7.72
CA TYR A 280 14.59 1.65 8.16
C TYR A 280 14.19 2.01 9.60
N ALA A 281 15.18 2.15 10.49
CA ALA A 281 14.95 2.47 11.90
C ALA A 281 14.31 3.85 12.09
N ASP A 282 14.51 4.75 11.12
CA ASP A 282 13.95 6.09 10.99
C ASP A 282 12.62 6.16 10.22
N SER A 283 11.99 5.01 9.97
CA SER A 283 10.62 4.91 9.45
C SER A 283 9.76 3.99 10.33
N LEU A 284 8.45 4.19 10.30
CA LEU A 284 7.46 3.33 10.94
C LEU A 284 6.80 2.40 9.92
N PRO A 285 6.54 1.12 10.28
CA PRO A 285 6.01 0.14 9.36
C PRO A 285 4.49 0.27 9.24
N SER A 286 3.93 -0.32 8.19
CA SER A 286 2.48 -0.58 8.15
C SER A 286 2.07 -1.59 9.23
N THR A 287 0.84 -1.45 9.71
CA THR A 287 0.20 -2.42 10.64
C THR A 287 -0.50 -3.55 9.90
N LEU A 288 -0.91 -3.30 8.65
CA LEU A 288 -1.53 -4.26 7.76
C LEU A 288 -1.45 -3.77 6.31
N ASN A 289 -1.08 -4.66 5.39
CA ASN A 289 -1.15 -4.44 3.95
C ASN A 289 -2.37 -5.16 3.37
N THR A 290 -3.22 -4.44 2.64
CA THR A 290 -4.47 -4.97 2.04
C THR A 290 -4.33 -5.28 0.55
N GLY A 291 -3.17 -4.98 -0.05
CA GLY A 291 -2.86 -5.29 -1.45
C GLY A 291 -3.23 -4.14 -2.39
N LEU A 292 -3.82 -4.48 -3.53
CA LEU A 292 -4.35 -3.52 -4.50
C LEU A 292 -5.73 -3.03 -4.03
N GLY A 293 -5.93 -1.73 -3.99
CA GLY A 293 -7.21 -1.14 -3.62
C GLY A 293 -7.25 0.38 -3.74
N SER A 294 -8.38 0.96 -3.37
CA SER A 294 -8.54 2.42 -3.35
C SER A 294 -9.19 2.86 -2.03
N PRO A 295 -8.39 3.28 -1.02
CA PRO A 295 -8.90 3.83 0.24
C PRO A 295 -9.81 5.02 0.01
N THR A 296 -10.92 5.10 0.74
CA THR A 296 -11.85 6.24 0.62
C THR A 296 -12.45 6.74 1.93
N GLY A 297 -12.73 5.88 2.91
CA GLY A 297 -13.29 6.30 4.20
C GLY A 297 -12.98 5.33 5.33
N MET A 298 -13.01 5.81 6.57
CA MET A 298 -12.70 5.01 7.75
C MET A 298 -13.43 5.48 9.01
N VAL A 299 -13.91 4.53 9.82
CA VAL A 299 -14.58 4.84 11.10
C VAL A 299 -14.42 3.72 12.11
N PHE A 300 -14.45 4.01 13.41
CA PHE A 300 -14.54 2.99 14.46
C PHE A 300 -15.99 2.73 14.87
N GLY A 301 -16.29 1.48 15.21
CA GLY A 301 -17.61 1.04 15.67
C GLY A 301 -18.06 1.57 17.03
N THR A 302 -17.26 2.40 17.71
CA THR A 302 -17.43 2.76 19.13
C THR A 302 -18.82 3.31 19.45
N GLU A 303 -19.33 4.19 18.59
CA GLU A 303 -20.64 4.86 18.74
C GLU A 303 -21.81 4.03 18.17
N SER A 304 -21.54 2.82 17.68
CA SER A 304 -22.57 1.98 17.07
C SER A 304 -23.46 1.31 18.11
N HIS A 305 -24.67 0.96 17.68
CA HIS A 305 -25.55 0.02 18.38
C HIS A 305 -25.33 -1.42 17.93
N PHE A 306 -24.18 -1.72 17.32
CA PHE A 306 -23.85 -3.07 16.87
C PHE A 306 -23.43 -3.96 18.05
N PRO A 307 -23.41 -5.30 17.88
CA PRO A 307 -22.89 -6.20 18.91
C PRO A 307 -21.43 -5.91 19.25
N THR A 308 -21.00 -6.21 20.48
CA THR A 308 -19.70 -5.78 21.06
C THR A 308 -18.49 -6.00 20.16
N ARG A 309 -18.43 -7.13 19.46
CA ARG A 309 -17.39 -7.46 18.48
C ARG A 309 -17.14 -6.35 17.47
N PHE A 310 -18.22 -5.80 16.94
CA PHE A 310 -18.26 -4.81 15.88
C PHE A 310 -18.06 -3.39 16.41
N LYS A 311 -18.39 -3.15 17.68
CA LYS A 311 -18.12 -1.86 18.34
C LYS A 311 -16.63 -1.57 18.47
N ASN A 312 -15.84 -2.61 18.73
CA ASN A 312 -14.41 -2.49 18.99
C ASN A 312 -13.54 -2.61 17.73
N ALA A 313 -14.16 -2.72 16.55
CA ALA A 313 -13.48 -2.89 15.28
C ALA A 313 -13.44 -1.57 14.50
N MET A 314 -12.47 -1.49 13.59
CA MET A 314 -12.33 -0.41 12.63
C MET A 314 -12.95 -0.83 11.30
N TYR A 315 -13.63 0.09 10.63
CA TYR A 315 -14.24 -0.12 9.32
C TYR A 315 -13.48 0.71 8.30
N ILE A 316 -13.06 0.11 7.19
CA ILE A 316 -12.37 0.80 6.09
C ILE A 316 -13.08 0.54 4.76
N ALA A 317 -13.25 1.59 3.96
CA ALA A 317 -13.79 1.47 2.60
C ALA A 317 -12.68 1.25 1.57
N ASP A 318 -12.99 0.38 0.62
CA ASP A 318 -12.17 0.10 -0.55
C ASP A 318 -13.04 0.26 -1.80
N TRP A 319 -12.89 1.42 -2.43
CA TRP A 319 -13.71 1.85 -3.55
C TRP A 319 -13.51 0.99 -4.79
N GLN A 320 -12.27 0.57 -5.07
CA GLN A 320 -11.94 -0.22 -6.26
C GLN A 320 -12.57 -1.60 -6.20
N ASN A 321 -12.48 -2.26 -5.05
CA ASN A 321 -13.00 -3.61 -4.85
C ASN A 321 -14.46 -3.65 -4.38
N GLY A 322 -15.07 -2.48 -4.17
CA GLY A 322 -16.47 -2.32 -3.84
C GLY A 322 -16.88 -2.94 -2.51
N ARG A 323 -16.13 -2.65 -1.45
CA ARG A 323 -16.27 -3.32 -0.15
C ARG A 323 -15.96 -2.42 1.04
N ILE A 324 -16.49 -2.81 2.19
CA ILE A 324 -16.07 -2.32 3.51
C ILE A 324 -15.46 -3.51 4.25
N LEU A 325 -14.25 -3.32 4.77
CA LEU A 325 -13.56 -4.32 5.57
C LEU A 325 -13.76 -4.02 7.06
N LEU A 326 -13.94 -5.07 7.85
CA LEU A 326 -13.87 -5.04 9.31
C LEU A 326 -12.44 -5.37 9.71
N VAL A 327 -11.79 -4.49 10.46
CA VAL A 327 -10.38 -4.58 10.85
C VAL A 327 -10.26 -4.69 12.36
N ASP A 328 -9.49 -5.68 12.78
CA ASP A 328 -9.17 -5.92 14.19
C ASP A 328 -7.84 -5.32 14.55
N LEU A 329 -7.79 -4.73 15.75
CA LEU A 329 -6.55 -4.28 16.35
C LEU A 329 -6.07 -5.34 17.36
N ILE A 330 -4.86 -5.85 17.14
CA ILE A 330 -4.19 -6.80 18.01
C ILE A 330 -3.00 -6.04 18.65
N PRO A 331 -2.99 -5.81 19.98
CA PRO A 331 -1.89 -5.14 20.66
C PRO A 331 -0.54 -5.78 20.34
N ALA A 332 0.44 -4.96 19.95
CA ALA A 332 1.79 -5.40 19.63
C ALA A 332 2.78 -4.32 20.12
N GLY A 333 3.19 -4.45 21.38
CA GLY A 333 3.98 -3.42 22.06
C GLY A 333 3.25 -2.07 22.11
N ALA A 334 3.96 -0.98 21.86
CA ALA A 334 3.48 0.39 21.79
C ALA A 334 2.76 0.69 20.46
N SER A 335 2.28 -0.33 19.76
CA SER A 335 1.51 -0.25 18.53
C SER A 335 0.54 -1.43 18.41
N TYR A 336 0.09 -1.71 17.20
CA TYR A 336 -0.85 -2.77 16.88
C TYR A 336 -0.41 -3.52 15.61
N GLN A 337 -0.72 -4.81 15.59
CA GLN A 337 -0.90 -5.56 14.35
C GLN A 337 -2.38 -5.55 13.99
N CYS A 338 -2.70 -5.65 12.70
CA CYS A 338 -4.10 -5.73 12.28
C CYS A 338 -4.36 -6.97 11.43
N GLN A 339 -5.59 -7.48 11.51
CA GLN A 339 -6.15 -8.45 10.58
C GLN A 339 -7.52 -7.96 10.11
N TYR A 340 -8.05 -8.51 9.02
CA TYR A 340 -9.34 -8.06 8.50
C TYR A 340 -10.21 -9.20 7.98
N GLU A 341 -11.51 -8.94 7.93
CA GLU A 341 -12.49 -9.70 7.17
C GLU A 341 -13.38 -8.74 6.35
N VAL A 342 -14.11 -9.27 5.37
CA VAL A 342 -15.08 -8.45 4.61
C VAL A 342 -16.30 -8.21 5.50
N PHE A 343 -16.65 -6.95 5.78
CA PHE A 343 -17.89 -6.62 6.47
C PHE A 343 -19.08 -6.61 5.51
N LEU A 344 -18.92 -5.92 4.39
CA LEU A 344 -19.84 -5.96 3.27
C LEU A 344 -19.12 -5.74 1.94
N GLU A 345 -19.73 -6.20 0.87
CA GLU A 345 -19.25 -5.99 -0.49
C GLU A 345 -20.41 -6.06 -1.48
N GLY A 346 -20.23 -5.45 -2.65
CA GLY A 346 -21.19 -5.54 -3.73
C GLY A 346 -20.58 -5.20 -5.08
N GLY A 347 -21.25 -5.62 -6.15
CA GLY A 347 -20.81 -5.39 -7.50
C GLY A 347 -21.93 -4.77 -8.35
N PRO A 348 -21.81 -3.51 -8.80
CA PRO A 348 -20.79 -2.52 -8.46
C PRO A 348 -21.10 -1.78 -7.13
N LEU A 349 -20.14 -1.59 -6.21
CA LEU A 349 -20.39 -0.86 -4.95
C LEU A 349 -19.26 0.11 -4.59
N ASN A 350 -19.14 1.22 -5.33
CA ASN A 350 -18.09 2.23 -5.18
C ASN A 350 -18.19 3.01 -3.85
N VAL A 351 -17.85 2.41 -2.70
CA VAL A 351 -17.97 3.04 -1.38
C VAL A 351 -17.01 4.23 -1.27
N CYS A 352 -17.54 5.41 -0.95
CA CYS A 352 -16.76 6.65 -0.85
C CYS A 352 -16.51 7.10 0.59
N ASP A 353 -17.49 6.94 1.46
CA ASP A 353 -17.35 7.36 2.86
C ASP A 353 -18.41 6.69 3.73
N MET A 354 -18.21 6.69 5.04
CA MET A 354 -19.13 6.10 6.00
C MET A 354 -19.06 6.77 7.37
N GLN A 355 -20.19 6.81 8.07
CA GLN A 355 -20.32 7.35 9.41
C GLN A 355 -21.35 6.56 10.22
N PHE A 356 -21.12 6.41 11.53
CA PHE A 356 -22.18 5.97 12.44
C PHE A 356 -23.12 7.15 12.72
N GLY A 357 -24.41 6.95 12.44
CA GLY A 357 -25.43 7.97 12.66
C GLY A 357 -25.89 8.06 14.12
N PRO A 358 -26.69 9.07 14.47
CA PRO A 358 -27.22 9.25 15.84
C PRO A 358 -28.09 8.09 16.36
N ASP A 359 -28.58 7.23 15.46
CA ASP A 359 -29.32 6.02 15.79
C ASP A 359 -28.42 4.78 15.98
N GLY A 360 -27.10 4.96 15.95
CA GLY A 360 -26.07 3.93 16.09
C GLY A 360 -25.96 2.98 14.90
N ALA A 361 -26.62 3.26 13.77
CA ALA A 361 -26.48 2.51 12.53
C ALA A 361 -25.29 3.00 11.71
N LEU A 362 -24.67 2.13 10.93
CA LEU A 362 -23.64 2.54 9.96
C LEU A 362 -24.32 3.07 8.70
N TYR A 363 -24.02 4.29 8.32
CA TYR A 363 -24.40 4.86 7.03
C TYR A 363 -23.17 4.91 6.14
N PHE A 364 -23.35 4.57 4.87
CA PHE A 364 -22.29 4.74 3.89
C PHE A 364 -22.85 5.30 2.59
N ILE A 365 -22.00 6.01 1.86
CA ILE A 365 -22.31 6.54 0.55
C ILE A 365 -21.50 5.83 -0.53
N THR A 366 -22.09 5.70 -1.71
CA THR A 366 -21.36 5.35 -2.93
C THR A 366 -21.19 6.57 -3.83
N GLY A 367 -20.18 6.57 -4.70
CA GLY A 367 -19.99 7.65 -5.67
C GLY A 367 -18.56 7.77 -6.19
N GLY A 368 -18.12 9.01 -6.39
CA GLY A 368 -16.82 9.38 -6.95
C GLY A 368 -16.70 9.15 -8.46
N ARG A 369 -15.88 9.98 -9.10
CA ARG A 369 -15.61 9.99 -10.55
C ARG A 369 -16.89 10.03 -11.39
N GLY A 370 -17.86 10.79 -10.91
CA GLY A 370 -19.18 10.94 -11.51
C GLY A 370 -20.09 9.71 -11.44
N SER A 371 -19.71 8.64 -10.73
CA SER A 371 -20.54 7.43 -10.62
C SER A 371 -21.82 7.64 -9.80
N GLN A 372 -22.82 6.79 -10.05
CA GLN A 372 -24.13 6.90 -9.40
C GLN A 372 -24.00 6.74 -7.88
N SER A 373 -24.50 7.75 -7.17
CA SER A 373 -24.46 7.79 -5.71
C SER A 373 -25.71 7.25 -5.07
N GLY A 374 -25.53 6.60 -3.92
CA GLY A 374 -26.60 6.14 -3.05
C GLY A 374 -26.20 6.29 -1.59
N LEU A 375 -27.19 6.53 -0.73
CA LEU A 375 -27.06 6.53 0.72
C LEU A 375 -27.65 5.23 1.24
N TYR A 376 -26.85 4.47 1.95
CA TYR A 376 -27.24 3.19 2.53
C TYR A 376 -27.16 3.24 4.05
N ARG A 377 -27.94 2.40 4.71
CA ARG A 377 -27.98 2.23 6.15
C ARG A 377 -27.84 0.75 6.50
N VAL A 378 -26.98 0.43 7.45
CA VAL A 378 -26.72 -0.93 7.92
C VAL A 378 -27.12 -1.07 9.38
N THR A 379 -27.94 -2.07 9.68
CA THR A 379 -28.43 -2.34 11.04
C THR A 379 -28.28 -3.81 11.42
N PRO A 380 -28.15 -4.13 12.72
CA PRO A 380 -28.21 -5.51 13.19
C PRO A 380 -29.62 -6.10 12.97
N ARG A 381 -29.67 -7.38 12.63
CA ARG A 381 -30.90 -8.14 12.51
C ARG A 381 -31.35 -8.64 13.88
N ALA A 382 -32.65 -8.52 14.16
CA ALA A 382 -33.24 -9.08 15.38
C ALA A 382 -33.42 -10.61 15.30
N ASP A 383 -33.56 -11.15 14.08
CA ASP A 383 -33.86 -12.55 13.80
C ASP A 383 -32.61 -13.42 13.56
N GLN A 384 -31.43 -12.81 13.44
CA GLN A 384 -30.19 -13.50 13.15
C GLN A 384 -29.03 -12.89 13.93
N SER A 385 -28.31 -13.71 14.70
CA SER A 385 -27.10 -13.28 15.40
C SER A 385 -25.87 -13.32 14.48
N PRO A 386 -24.88 -12.42 14.68
CA PRO A 386 -23.64 -12.49 13.93
C PRO A 386 -22.82 -13.74 14.22
N THR A 387 -22.06 -14.21 13.23
CA THR A 387 -21.17 -15.37 13.34
C THR A 387 -19.68 -15.00 13.49
N SER A 388 -19.30 -13.75 13.17
CA SER A 388 -17.92 -13.28 13.32
C SER A 388 -17.47 -13.29 14.77
N GLN A 389 -16.22 -13.69 15.00
CA GLN A 389 -15.58 -13.74 16.30
C GLN A 389 -14.37 -12.79 16.34
N ALA A 390 -14.09 -12.25 17.53
CA ALA A 390 -12.90 -11.44 17.76
C ALA A 390 -11.65 -12.32 17.83
N PRO A 391 -10.48 -11.78 17.47
CA PRO A 391 -9.24 -12.45 17.80
C PRO A 391 -9.15 -12.66 19.31
N GLU A 392 -8.74 -13.85 19.70
CA GLU A 392 -8.43 -14.14 21.10
C GLU A 392 -7.14 -13.42 21.48
N ILE A 393 -7.28 -12.37 22.30
CA ILE A 393 -6.16 -11.61 22.83
C ILE A 393 -6.13 -11.81 24.34
N SER A 394 -5.03 -12.35 24.85
CA SER A 394 -4.87 -12.63 26.27
C SER A 394 -4.93 -11.33 27.10
N VAL A 395 -5.33 -11.44 28.37
CA VAL A 395 -5.34 -10.29 29.29
C VAL A 395 -3.93 -9.70 29.44
N GLN A 396 -2.92 -10.57 29.44
CA GLN A 396 -1.52 -10.18 29.55
C GLN A 396 -1.07 -9.35 28.34
N ASP A 397 -1.37 -9.77 27.10
CA ASP A 397 -0.98 -9.03 25.90
C ASP A 397 -1.65 -7.65 25.83
N ARG A 398 -2.91 -7.56 26.28
CA ARG A 398 -3.62 -6.27 26.39
C ARG A 398 -2.92 -5.34 27.36
N GLN A 399 -2.63 -5.82 28.58
CA GLN A 399 -1.97 -5.04 29.62
C GLN A 399 -0.55 -4.61 29.22
N GLN A 400 0.22 -5.51 28.61
CA GLN A 400 1.56 -5.20 28.12
C GLN A 400 1.53 -4.16 27.00
N GLY A 401 0.62 -4.32 26.03
CA GLY A 401 0.45 -3.33 24.97
C GLY A 401 -0.01 -1.96 25.49
N GLU A 402 -0.97 -1.95 26.42
CA GLU A 402 -1.45 -0.70 27.04
C GLU A 402 -0.33 0.02 27.80
N ALA A 403 0.45 -0.71 28.59
CA ALA A 403 1.59 -0.15 29.31
C ALA A 403 2.66 0.41 28.36
N ALA A 404 2.96 -0.30 27.26
CA ALA A 404 3.90 0.15 26.25
C ALA A 404 3.41 1.41 25.51
N ARG A 405 2.14 1.46 25.11
CA ARG A 405 1.53 2.66 24.52
C ARG A 405 1.51 3.83 25.50
N GLN A 406 1.23 3.59 26.77
CA GLN A 406 1.28 4.63 27.79
C GLN A 406 2.70 5.19 27.95
N LEU A 407 3.72 4.33 27.96
CA LEU A 407 5.11 4.78 27.97
C LEU A 407 5.45 5.62 26.74
N ARG A 408 5.01 5.21 25.54
CA ARG A 408 5.18 5.98 24.30
C ARG A 408 4.52 7.37 24.41
N ARG A 409 3.26 7.43 24.84
CA ARG A 409 2.52 8.69 25.05
C ARG A 409 3.18 9.61 26.06
N ASN A 410 3.85 9.07 27.07
CA ASN A 410 4.61 9.88 28.03
C ASN A 410 5.85 10.54 27.41
N LEU A 411 6.37 10.01 26.30
CA LEU A 411 7.52 10.58 25.57
C LEU A 411 7.09 11.62 24.52
N GLU A 412 5.88 11.48 23.97
CA GLU A 412 5.36 12.31 22.87
C GLU A 412 5.40 13.83 23.13
N PRO A 413 5.09 14.35 24.34
CA PRO A 413 5.20 15.78 24.63
C PRO A 413 6.61 16.37 24.40
N TYR A 414 7.66 15.54 24.49
CA TYR A 414 9.04 15.97 24.33
C TYR A 414 9.50 16.04 22.87
N LEU A 415 8.62 15.76 21.91
CA LEU A 415 8.85 16.14 20.51
C LEU A 415 8.72 17.66 20.31
N ASN A 416 7.98 18.35 21.19
CA ASN A 416 7.71 19.78 21.06
C ASN A 416 8.25 20.58 22.26
N SER A 417 8.88 19.91 23.23
CA SER A 417 9.37 20.53 24.46
C SER A 417 10.66 19.89 24.96
N SER A 418 11.40 20.62 25.79
CA SER A 418 12.64 20.09 26.36
C SER A 418 12.38 19.18 27.56
N VAL A 419 13.13 18.08 27.66
CA VAL A 419 13.13 17.26 28.87
C VAL A 419 13.91 17.92 30.00
N PRO A 420 13.46 17.77 31.26
CA PRO A 420 14.27 18.15 32.43
C PRO A 420 15.58 17.34 32.45
N GLU A 421 15.48 16.02 32.33
CA GLU A 421 16.63 15.10 32.37
C GLU A 421 16.67 14.21 31.13
N ILE A 422 17.84 14.10 30.50
CA ILE A 422 18.02 13.29 29.27
C ILE A 422 17.76 11.80 29.52
N ASP A 423 17.94 11.32 30.76
CA ASP A 423 17.71 9.90 31.13
C ASP A 423 16.29 9.40 30.84
N VAL A 424 15.31 10.32 30.86
CA VAL A 424 13.91 10.03 30.51
C VAL A 424 13.81 9.51 29.07
N LEU A 425 14.60 10.07 28.15
CA LEU A 425 14.62 9.67 26.74
C LEU A 425 15.63 8.56 26.47
N TRP A 426 16.68 8.45 27.29
CA TRP A 426 17.76 7.49 27.02
C TRP A 426 17.35 6.05 27.30
N THR A 427 16.61 5.82 28.39
CA THR A 427 16.22 4.47 28.80
C THR A 427 15.42 3.74 27.71
N PRO A 428 14.39 4.36 27.09
CA PRO A 428 13.62 3.69 26.05
C PRO A 428 14.38 3.48 24.73
N LEU A 429 15.55 4.10 24.51
CA LEU A 429 16.39 3.81 23.32
C LEU A 429 16.88 2.36 23.29
N SER A 430 16.94 1.69 24.45
CA SER A 430 17.30 0.26 24.53
C SER A 430 16.10 -0.68 24.50
N SER A 431 14.87 -0.17 24.33
CA SER A 431 13.66 -0.99 24.33
C SER A 431 13.69 -2.02 23.19
N ASP A 432 13.20 -3.23 23.41
CA ASP A 432 12.98 -4.20 22.32
C ASP A 432 11.85 -3.73 21.38
N ASP A 433 11.01 -2.80 21.84
CA ASP A 433 9.93 -2.21 21.06
C ASP A 433 10.42 -1.06 20.17
N ARG A 434 10.36 -1.26 18.85
CA ARG A 434 10.78 -0.26 17.86
C ARG A 434 10.02 1.06 17.95
N TRP A 435 8.75 1.06 18.35
CA TRP A 435 7.94 2.28 18.43
C TRP A 435 8.38 3.13 19.61
N LEU A 436 8.71 2.50 20.74
CA LEU A 436 9.30 3.20 21.88
C LEU A 436 10.68 3.78 21.55
N ARG A 437 11.54 3.00 20.89
CA ARG A 437 12.85 3.51 20.43
C ARG A 437 12.70 4.68 19.46
N PHE A 438 11.79 4.57 18.49
CA PHE A 438 11.50 5.62 17.52
C PHE A 438 11.05 6.91 18.22
N THR A 439 10.03 6.85 19.08
CA THR A 439 9.52 8.04 19.78
C THR A 439 10.58 8.68 20.68
N ALA A 440 11.33 7.87 21.44
CA ALA A 440 12.41 8.36 22.28
C ALA A 440 13.52 9.03 21.48
N ARG A 441 13.93 8.44 20.36
CA ARG A 441 14.93 9.02 19.44
C ARG A 441 14.42 10.32 18.84
N LYS A 442 13.18 10.36 18.34
CA LYS A 442 12.58 11.60 17.80
C LYS A 442 12.48 12.69 18.86
N ALA A 443 12.13 12.37 20.10
CA ALA A 443 12.15 13.32 21.21
C ALA A 443 13.58 13.80 21.52
N LEU A 444 14.58 12.91 21.47
CA LEU A 444 15.99 13.25 21.67
C LEU A 444 16.52 14.22 20.61
N GLU A 445 16.11 14.02 19.35
CA GLU A 445 16.43 14.92 18.22
C GLU A 445 15.88 16.34 18.40
N HIS A 446 14.91 16.54 19.30
CA HIS A 446 14.37 17.86 19.63
C HIS A 446 15.03 18.49 20.87
N GLN A 447 16.03 17.81 21.46
CA GLN A 447 16.82 18.34 22.57
C GLN A 447 18.12 18.97 22.06
N ASP A 448 18.63 19.97 22.78
CA ASP A 448 19.94 20.55 22.51
C ASP A 448 21.03 19.45 22.51
N VAL A 449 21.69 19.29 21.35
CA VAL A 449 22.71 18.27 21.08
C VAL A 449 23.83 18.30 22.12
N SER A 450 24.20 19.47 22.63
CA SER A 450 25.27 19.63 23.63
C SER A 450 25.00 18.86 24.92
N ARG A 451 23.73 18.59 25.26
CA ARG A 451 23.32 17.86 26.46
C ARG A 451 23.57 16.36 26.38
N TRP A 452 23.70 15.80 25.18
CA TRP A 452 23.66 14.35 24.99
C TRP A 452 24.67 13.80 23.97
N ARG A 453 25.36 14.66 23.22
CA ARG A 453 26.38 14.29 22.23
C ARG A 453 27.43 13.33 22.78
N GLU A 454 28.11 13.70 23.87
CA GLU A 454 29.18 12.87 24.46
C GLU A 454 28.65 11.51 24.92
N ARG A 455 27.42 11.46 25.41
CA ARG A 455 26.77 10.21 25.79
C ARG A 455 26.49 9.33 24.57
N ALA A 456 25.96 9.90 23.48
CA ALA A 456 25.75 9.16 22.23
C ALA A 456 27.06 8.54 21.70
N LEU A 457 28.15 9.32 21.76
CA LEU A 457 29.46 8.91 21.27
C LEU A 457 30.17 7.90 22.18
N SER A 458 29.78 7.78 23.46
CA SER A 458 30.38 6.88 24.44
C SER A 458 29.47 5.71 24.87
N GLU A 459 28.21 5.67 24.42
CA GLU A 459 27.27 4.60 24.70
C GLU A 459 27.82 3.23 24.25
N THR A 460 27.60 2.23 25.09
CA THR A 460 28.13 0.87 24.93
C THR A 460 27.03 -0.17 24.72
N ALA A 461 25.80 0.12 25.14
CA ALA A 461 24.64 -0.71 24.83
C ALA A 461 24.33 -0.60 23.33
N PRO A 462 24.45 -1.68 22.52
CA PRO A 462 24.38 -1.60 21.06
C PRO A 462 23.12 -0.91 20.52
N VAL A 463 21.96 -1.23 21.08
CA VAL A 463 20.67 -0.69 20.62
C VAL A 463 20.57 0.81 20.91
N ALA A 464 20.80 1.24 22.14
CA ALA A 464 20.79 2.66 22.48
C ALA A 464 21.89 3.45 21.74
N ALA A 465 23.08 2.87 21.56
CA ALA A 465 24.15 3.49 20.80
C ALA A 465 23.71 3.75 19.35
N ILE A 466 23.14 2.75 18.66
CA ILE A 466 22.65 2.92 17.29
C ILE A 466 21.59 4.02 17.21
N GLU A 467 20.57 3.99 18.08
CA GLU A 467 19.49 4.98 18.06
C GLU A 467 19.99 6.40 18.37
N ALA A 468 20.87 6.56 19.36
CA ALA A 468 21.46 7.85 19.71
C ALA A 468 22.39 8.38 18.60
N LEU A 469 23.11 7.50 17.90
CA LEU A 469 23.96 7.88 16.78
C LEU A 469 23.14 8.23 15.53
N ILE A 470 21.99 7.59 15.30
CA ILE A 470 21.01 8.03 14.28
C ILE A 470 20.51 9.45 14.63
N ALA A 471 20.13 9.71 15.88
CA ALA A 471 19.74 11.05 16.31
C ALA A 471 20.86 12.08 16.08
N LEU A 472 22.12 11.70 16.38
CA LEU A 472 23.28 12.56 16.13
C LEU A 472 23.54 12.78 14.64
N CYS A 473 23.29 11.80 13.77
CA CYS A 473 23.34 12.01 12.33
C CYS A 473 22.29 13.01 11.84
N HIS A 474 21.11 13.05 12.46
CA HIS A 474 20.05 14.00 12.09
C HIS A 474 20.29 15.43 12.58
N GLN A 475 20.84 15.60 13.78
CA GLN A 475 20.98 16.92 14.42
C GLN A 475 22.41 17.45 14.47
N GLY A 476 23.39 16.59 14.21
CA GLY A 476 24.81 16.91 14.26
C GLY A 476 25.28 17.73 13.05
N THR A 477 26.58 17.92 13.02
CA THR A 477 27.30 18.71 12.03
C THR A 477 28.36 17.85 11.33
N PRO A 478 28.91 18.27 10.18
CA PRO A 478 29.99 17.53 9.52
C PRO A 478 31.21 17.22 10.42
N GLN A 479 31.42 17.98 11.49
CA GLN A 479 32.47 17.76 12.49
C GLN A 479 32.23 16.50 13.34
N ASP A 480 30.99 16.02 13.44
CA ASP A 480 30.62 14.84 14.23
C ASP A 480 30.87 13.53 13.51
N ARG A 481 31.01 13.57 12.18
CA ARG A 481 31.15 12.40 11.29
C ARG A 481 32.15 11.38 11.80
N ASP A 482 33.37 11.83 12.08
CA ASP A 482 34.47 10.92 12.38
C ASP A 482 34.29 10.25 13.76
N ALA A 483 33.71 10.98 14.72
CA ALA A 483 33.40 10.45 16.04
C ALA A 483 32.24 9.44 15.98
N VAL A 484 31.20 9.74 15.20
CA VAL A 484 30.06 8.85 14.94
C VAL A 484 30.54 7.55 14.30
N LEU A 485 31.33 7.63 13.23
CA LEU A 485 31.88 6.43 12.56
C LEU A 485 32.77 5.61 13.50
N THR A 486 33.55 6.28 14.36
CA THR A 486 34.34 5.58 15.38
C THR A 486 33.44 4.84 16.37
N ALA A 487 32.33 5.46 16.80
CA ALA A 487 31.36 4.83 17.69
C ALA A 487 30.65 3.64 17.05
N LEU A 488 30.17 3.77 15.81
CA LEU A 488 29.54 2.69 15.06
C LEU A 488 30.49 1.49 14.86
N ASN A 489 31.79 1.73 14.68
CA ASN A 489 32.79 0.67 14.52
C ASN A 489 33.05 -0.14 15.81
N ARG A 490 32.63 0.34 16.98
CA ARG A 490 32.76 -0.43 18.24
C ARG A 490 31.67 -1.50 18.41
N ILE A 491 30.58 -1.40 17.65
CA ILE A 491 29.39 -2.25 17.83
C ILE A 491 29.57 -3.58 17.11
N GLU A 492 29.88 -4.65 17.84
CA GLU A 492 30.08 -6.02 17.31
C GLU A 492 28.89 -6.51 16.46
N THR A 493 29.13 -6.78 15.18
CA THR A 493 28.06 -7.13 14.22
C THR A 493 27.53 -8.55 14.39
N SER A 494 28.35 -9.48 14.89
CA SER A 494 28.02 -10.90 15.05
C SER A 494 27.00 -11.17 16.15
N ALA A 495 26.83 -10.23 17.08
CA ALA A 495 25.90 -10.32 18.21
C ALA A 495 24.54 -9.66 17.93
N LEU A 496 24.38 -9.00 16.78
CA LEU A 496 23.16 -8.25 16.46
C LEU A 496 22.08 -9.15 15.87
N SER A 497 20.83 -8.90 16.28
CA SER A 497 19.67 -9.40 15.55
C SER A 497 19.63 -8.80 14.14
N GLN A 498 18.83 -9.37 13.24
CA GLN A 498 18.67 -8.81 11.88
C GLN A 498 18.19 -7.36 11.92
N GLU A 499 17.22 -7.03 12.78
CA GLU A 499 16.70 -5.67 12.92
C GLU A 499 17.79 -4.69 13.41
N GLN A 500 18.57 -5.11 14.41
CA GLN A 500 19.67 -4.30 14.94
C GLN A 500 20.79 -4.11 13.91
N LEU A 501 21.10 -5.12 13.10
CA LEU A 501 22.04 -5.00 11.99
C LEU A 501 21.55 -3.99 10.96
N LEU A 502 20.26 -4.03 10.58
CA LEU A 502 19.68 -3.07 9.65
C LEU A 502 19.72 -1.64 10.22
N ALA A 503 19.43 -1.46 11.50
CA ALA A 503 19.54 -0.17 12.18
C ALA A 503 20.99 0.34 12.20
N LEU A 504 21.98 -0.53 12.45
CA LEU A 504 23.40 -0.19 12.38
C LEU A 504 23.80 0.25 10.97
N LEU A 505 23.39 -0.49 9.94
CA LEU A 505 23.65 -0.13 8.54
C LEU A 505 23.00 1.22 8.20
N ARG A 506 21.77 1.47 8.69
CA ARG A 506 21.08 2.74 8.49
C ARG A 506 21.84 3.90 9.15
N ALA A 507 22.42 3.69 10.33
CA ALA A 507 23.24 4.70 10.98
C ALA A 507 24.50 5.05 10.16
N TYR A 508 25.14 4.06 9.51
CA TYR A 508 26.24 4.32 8.56
C TYR A 508 25.77 5.12 7.34
N GLU A 509 24.62 4.76 6.76
CA GLU A 509 24.05 5.49 5.62
C GLU A 509 23.78 6.95 6.00
N LEU A 510 23.07 7.19 7.10
CA LEU A 510 22.73 8.52 7.58
C LEU A 510 23.96 9.34 7.93
N CYS A 511 24.99 8.73 8.53
CA CYS A 511 26.26 9.42 8.75
C CYS A 511 26.88 9.90 7.43
N CYS A 512 26.87 9.06 6.39
CA CYS A 512 27.39 9.42 5.06
C CYS A 512 26.54 10.50 4.37
N ILE A 513 25.21 10.39 4.48
CA ILE A 513 24.25 11.30 3.85
C ILE A 513 24.29 12.68 4.51
N ARG A 514 24.26 12.73 5.84
CA ARG A 514 24.05 13.97 6.63
C ARG A 514 25.34 14.63 7.07
N LEU A 515 26.29 13.85 7.58
CA LEU A 515 27.56 14.35 8.12
C LEU A 515 28.68 14.33 7.06
N GLY A 516 28.38 13.76 5.89
CA GLY A 516 29.23 13.77 4.70
C GLY A 516 30.09 12.52 4.53
N LYS A 517 30.77 12.45 3.39
CA LYS A 517 31.58 11.28 2.99
C LYS A 517 32.75 11.04 3.97
N PRO A 518 33.02 9.79 4.40
CA PRO A 518 34.17 9.47 5.23
C PRO A 518 35.49 9.73 4.52
N MET A 519 36.54 10.03 5.31
CA MET A 519 37.91 10.08 4.80
C MET A 519 38.39 8.70 4.33
N SER A 520 39.37 8.65 3.42
CA SER A 520 39.84 7.40 2.79
C SER A 520 40.22 6.28 3.79
N ALA A 521 40.86 6.63 4.91
CA ALA A 521 41.25 5.66 5.94
C ALA A 521 40.04 5.08 6.70
N GLN A 522 39.05 5.91 7.04
CA GLN A 522 37.81 5.45 7.65
C GLN A 522 36.96 4.65 6.68
N ALA A 523 36.86 5.10 5.43
CA ALA A 523 36.17 4.35 4.37
C ALA A 523 36.78 2.95 4.21
N ALA A 524 38.11 2.83 4.24
CA ALA A 524 38.78 1.53 4.21
C ALA A 524 38.43 0.63 5.40
N THR A 525 38.34 1.21 6.60
CA THR A 525 37.93 0.50 7.83
C THR A 525 36.50 -0.01 7.71
N ILE A 526 35.57 0.84 7.26
CA ILE A 526 34.16 0.47 7.09
C ILE A 526 34.03 -0.63 6.02
N ARG A 527 34.72 -0.51 4.88
CA ARG A 527 34.73 -1.56 3.84
C ARG A 527 35.23 -2.89 4.40
N ALA A 528 36.34 -2.90 5.12
CA ALA A 528 36.90 -4.11 5.71
C ALA A 528 35.93 -4.79 6.68
N ARG A 529 35.13 -4.00 7.42
CA ARG A 529 34.10 -4.48 8.34
C ARG A 529 32.87 -5.03 7.63
N LEU A 530 32.36 -4.33 6.62
CA LEU A 530 31.09 -4.66 5.96
C LEU A 530 31.23 -5.74 4.88
N ARG A 531 32.37 -5.81 4.19
CA ARG A 531 32.60 -6.75 3.09
C ARG A 531 32.36 -8.23 3.45
N PRO A 532 32.78 -8.75 4.61
CA PRO A 532 32.52 -10.14 4.99
C PRO A 532 31.03 -10.46 5.17
N LEU A 533 30.18 -9.45 5.38
CA LEU A 533 28.74 -9.62 5.56
C LEU A 533 27.98 -9.70 4.23
N PHE A 534 28.63 -9.40 3.10
CA PHE A 534 28.01 -9.30 1.77
C PHE A 534 28.56 -10.38 0.79
N PRO A 535 27.71 -11.18 0.14
CA PRO A 535 26.26 -11.26 0.29
C PRO A 535 25.83 -11.85 1.65
N HIS A 536 24.71 -11.37 2.16
CA HIS A 536 24.05 -11.80 3.37
C HIS A 536 22.91 -12.79 3.06
N ALA A 537 22.43 -13.51 4.07
CA ALA A 537 21.30 -14.44 3.95
C ALA A 537 19.94 -13.76 3.71
N THR A 538 19.85 -12.45 3.93
CA THR A 538 18.58 -11.70 3.88
C THR A 538 18.65 -10.56 2.87
N SER A 539 17.58 -10.41 2.10
CA SER A 539 17.43 -9.39 1.06
C SER A 539 17.58 -7.95 1.58
N SER A 540 17.04 -7.66 2.76
CA SER A 540 17.12 -6.33 3.36
C SER A 540 18.55 -5.94 3.75
N ALA A 541 19.35 -6.89 4.26
CA ALA A 541 20.76 -6.64 4.55
C ALA A 541 21.58 -6.51 3.27
N ASN A 542 21.31 -7.36 2.26
CA ASN A 542 21.94 -7.26 0.95
C ASN A 542 21.72 -5.91 0.27
N HIS A 543 20.51 -5.35 0.39
CA HIS A 543 20.21 -4.00 -0.09
C HIS A 543 21.20 -2.98 0.49
N MET A 544 21.19 -2.83 1.81
CA MET A 544 21.92 -1.75 2.48
C MET A 544 23.44 -1.95 2.37
N LEU A 545 23.91 -3.20 2.47
CA LEU A 545 25.32 -3.54 2.29
C LEU A 545 25.80 -3.23 0.87
N CYS A 546 25.00 -3.56 -0.16
CA CYS A 546 25.35 -3.26 -1.55
C CYS A 546 25.45 -1.75 -1.77
N GLU A 547 24.47 -0.96 -1.31
CA GLU A 547 24.51 0.49 -1.47
C GLU A 547 25.71 1.13 -0.73
N LEU A 548 25.96 0.74 0.52
CA LEU A 548 27.11 1.21 1.30
C LEU A 548 28.44 0.86 0.63
N LEU A 549 28.62 -0.39 0.18
CA LEU A 549 29.88 -0.82 -0.45
C LEU A 549 30.09 -0.14 -1.82
N VAL A 550 29.03 0.10 -2.59
CA VAL A 550 29.09 0.92 -3.81
C VAL A 550 29.49 2.36 -3.48
N TYR A 551 28.82 3.00 -2.53
CA TYR A 551 29.10 4.37 -2.11
C TYR A 551 30.54 4.55 -1.60
N LEU A 552 31.04 3.56 -0.87
CA LEU A 552 32.40 3.53 -0.32
C LEU A 552 33.47 3.13 -1.35
N ASN A 553 33.08 2.89 -2.62
CA ASN A 553 33.96 2.43 -3.70
C ASN A 553 34.74 1.16 -3.34
N ASP A 554 34.06 0.11 -2.86
CA ASP A 554 34.66 -1.22 -2.68
C ASP A 554 34.83 -1.93 -4.03
N ASP A 555 36.02 -2.42 -4.34
CA ASP A 555 36.35 -3.09 -5.60
C ASP A 555 35.77 -4.52 -5.69
N SER A 556 35.40 -5.12 -4.57
CA SER A 556 34.83 -6.47 -4.52
C SER A 556 33.30 -6.50 -4.63
N VAL A 557 32.63 -5.34 -4.57
CA VAL A 557 31.16 -5.27 -4.55
C VAL A 557 30.55 -5.83 -5.83
N VAL A 558 31.05 -5.44 -7.01
CA VAL A 558 30.55 -5.88 -8.31
C VAL A 558 30.58 -7.41 -8.46
N PRO A 559 31.73 -8.09 -8.33
CA PRO A 559 31.77 -9.55 -8.50
C PRO A 559 30.93 -10.30 -7.46
N ARG A 560 30.80 -9.79 -6.22
CA ARG A 560 29.93 -10.38 -5.19
C ARG A 560 28.45 -10.20 -5.53
N ALA A 561 28.06 -8.98 -5.90
CA ALA A 561 26.68 -8.62 -6.23
C ALA A 561 26.15 -9.33 -7.48
N MET A 562 27.01 -9.73 -8.42
CA MET A 562 26.59 -10.57 -9.56
C MET A 562 25.88 -11.86 -9.13
N THR A 563 26.23 -12.42 -7.96
CA THR A 563 25.55 -13.62 -7.43
C THR A 563 24.09 -13.35 -7.05
N LEU A 564 23.77 -12.11 -6.69
CA LEU A 564 22.42 -11.68 -6.35
C LEU A 564 21.57 -11.39 -7.60
N LEU A 565 22.18 -11.29 -8.79
CA LEU A 565 21.49 -11.16 -10.08
C LEU A 565 21.17 -12.51 -10.73
N ALA A 566 21.37 -13.62 -10.02
CA ALA A 566 21.04 -14.95 -10.51
C ALA A 566 19.52 -15.23 -10.44
N ASP A 567 19.02 -16.11 -11.32
CA ASP A 567 17.60 -16.52 -11.38
C ASP A 567 17.04 -17.06 -10.05
N THR A 568 17.91 -17.57 -9.16
CA THR A 568 17.51 -18.04 -7.82
C THR A 568 17.10 -16.90 -6.87
N SER A 569 17.53 -15.66 -7.13
CA SER A 569 17.13 -14.49 -6.32
C SER A 569 15.76 -13.97 -6.72
N PRO A 570 14.96 -13.37 -5.83
CA PRO A 570 13.74 -12.65 -6.19
C PRO A 570 14.00 -11.50 -7.18
N GLN A 571 13.06 -11.25 -8.08
CA GLN A 571 13.16 -10.21 -9.12
C GLN A 571 13.45 -8.83 -8.50
N GLU A 572 12.77 -8.49 -7.40
CA GLU A 572 12.94 -7.21 -6.71
C GLU A 572 14.38 -7.05 -6.21
N ASP A 573 14.96 -8.11 -5.64
CA ASP A 573 16.34 -8.04 -5.16
C ASP A 573 17.33 -7.87 -6.31
N GLN A 574 17.05 -8.51 -7.45
CA GLN A 574 17.85 -8.33 -8.66
C GLN A 574 17.77 -6.90 -9.19
N ILE A 575 16.56 -6.34 -9.35
CA ILE A 575 16.36 -4.96 -9.82
C ILE A 575 17.06 -3.97 -8.91
N ARG A 576 16.90 -4.13 -7.59
CA ARG A 576 17.51 -3.26 -6.58
C ARG A 576 19.04 -3.32 -6.63
N THR A 577 19.60 -4.53 -6.67
CA THR A 577 21.04 -4.75 -6.76
C THR A 577 21.59 -4.16 -8.06
N ALA A 578 20.93 -4.42 -9.19
CA ALA A 578 21.35 -3.91 -10.48
C ALA A 578 21.36 -2.39 -10.53
N ARG A 579 20.33 -1.74 -9.97
CA ARG A 579 20.30 -0.28 -9.80
C ARG A 579 21.48 0.24 -8.97
N ALA A 580 21.80 -0.39 -7.84
CA ALA A 580 22.95 0.04 -7.03
C ALA A 580 24.26 -0.09 -7.83
N LEU A 581 24.42 -1.17 -8.60
CA LEU A 581 25.62 -1.42 -9.39
C LEU A 581 25.83 -0.44 -10.55
N THR A 582 24.78 0.18 -11.09
CA THR A 582 24.98 1.22 -12.12
C THR A 582 25.71 2.45 -11.59
N GLN A 583 25.81 2.62 -10.26
CA GLN A 583 26.58 3.68 -9.61
C GLN A 583 27.98 3.23 -9.17
N ALA A 584 28.35 1.95 -9.38
CA ALA A 584 29.67 1.44 -9.01
C ALA A 584 30.77 1.95 -9.97
N SER A 585 31.76 2.64 -9.40
CA SER A 585 32.90 3.19 -10.16
C SER A 585 34.08 2.22 -10.31
N GLN A 586 34.10 1.12 -9.55
CA GLN A 586 35.18 0.12 -9.53
C GLN A 586 34.62 -1.31 -9.46
N GLY A 587 35.48 -2.31 -9.65
CA GLY A 587 35.11 -3.74 -9.58
C GLY A 587 34.55 -4.33 -10.88
N TRP A 588 34.30 -3.50 -11.90
CA TRP A 588 33.90 -3.96 -13.22
C TRP A 588 35.06 -4.64 -13.96
N THR A 589 34.77 -5.79 -14.55
CA THR A 589 35.65 -6.55 -15.45
C THR A 589 34.88 -6.88 -16.71
N PRO A 590 35.53 -7.19 -17.84
CA PRO A 590 34.82 -7.65 -19.04
C PRO A 590 33.88 -8.84 -18.77
N LYS A 591 34.25 -9.73 -17.84
CA LYS A 591 33.42 -10.85 -17.42
C LYS A 591 32.14 -10.39 -16.72
N THR A 592 32.25 -9.53 -15.70
CA THR A 592 31.08 -9.05 -14.94
C THR A 592 30.20 -8.12 -15.78
N GLN A 593 30.79 -7.37 -16.72
CA GLN A 593 30.03 -6.56 -17.68
C GLN A 593 29.18 -7.43 -18.61
N ARG A 594 29.73 -8.52 -19.16
CA ARG A 594 28.94 -9.48 -19.96
C ARG A 594 27.88 -10.20 -19.13
N GLN A 595 28.15 -10.53 -17.86
CA GLN A 595 27.14 -11.08 -16.96
C GLN A 595 25.97 -10.12 -16.75
N PHE A 596 26.26 -8.82 -16.56
CA PHE A 596 25.23 -7.80 -16.40
C PHE A 596 24.41 -7.60 -17.69
N LEU A 597 25.06 -7.63 -18.88
CA LEU A 597 24.35 -7.60 -20.16
C LEU A 597 23.44 -8.81 -20.35
N ALA A 598 23.90 -10.00 -19.96
CA ALA A 598 23.08 -11.21 -19.99
C ALA A 598 21.89 -11.13 -19.01
N TRP A 599 22.12 -10.59 -17.81
CA TRP A 599 21.06 -10.30 -16.85
C TRP A 599 20.04 -9.31 -17.42
N LEU A 600 20.48 -8.22 -18.07
CA LEU A 600 19.57 -7.28 -18.75
C LEU A 600 18.70 -8.00 -19.80
N GLY A 601 19.25 -8.98 -20.51
CA GLY A 601 18.47 -9.82 -21.43
C GLY A 601 17.38 -10.63 -20.72
N THR A 602 17.72 -11.21 -19.57
CA THR A 602 16.79 -11.99 -18.73
C THR A 602 15.72 -11.10 -18.11
N ALA A 603 16.12 -9.96 -17.55
CA ALA A 603 15.26 -8.99 -16.86
C ALA A 603 14.14 -8.43 -17.75
N ARG A 604 14.30 -8.45 -19.08
CA ARG A 604 13.23 -8.07 -20.01
C ARG A 604 11.97 -8.94 -19.90
N HIS A 605 12.08 -10.16 -19.35
CA HIS A 605 10.97 -11.07 -19.11
C HIS A 605 10.32 -10.88 -17.73
N PHE A 606 10.81 -9.94 -16.93
CA PHE A 606 10.23 -9.61 -15.63
C PHE A 606 8.82 -9.07 -15.78
N THR A 607 7.98 -9.38 -14.79
CA THR A 607 6.57 -8.99 -14.76
C THR A 607 6.31 -7.99 -13.64
N GLY A 608 5.40 -7.04 -13.89
CA GLY A 608 5.13 -5.98 -12.93
C GLY A 608 4.21 -4.89 -13.48
N GLY A 609 4.06 -3.82 -12.70
CA GLY A 609 3.25 -2.66 -13.04
C GLY A 609 3.86 -1.80 -14.13
N LYS A 610 3.11 -0.75 -14.52
CA LYS A 610 3.42 0.13 -15.66
C LYS A 610 4.84 0.70 -15.66
N GLN A 611 5.46 0.92 -14.50
CA GLN A 611 6.80 1.52 -14.42
C GLN A 611 7.94 0.51 -14.57
N LEU A 612 7.69 -0.81 -14.52
CA LEU A 612 8.78 -1.80 -14.51
C LEU A 612 9.65 -1.70 -15.77
N THR A 613 9.03 -1.68 -16.96
CA THR A 613 9.74 -1.59 -18.24
C THR A 613 10.59 -0.32 -18.34
N GLU A 614 10.07 0.80 -17.84
CA GLU A 614 10.79 2.08 -17.84
C GLU A 614 12.01 2.01 -16.89
N ARG A 615 11.86 1.44 -15.69
CA ARG A 615 12.96 1.33 -14.73
C ARG A 615 14.05 0.37 -15.18
N LEU A 616 13.69 -0.71 -15.86
CA LEU A 616 14.67 -1.61 -16.50
C LEU A 616 15.40 -0.92 -17.66
N ARG A 617 14.71 -0.07 -18.43
CA ARG A 617 15.35 0.75 -19.45
C ARG A 617 16.34 1.74 -18.83
N ASP A 618 15.97 2.39 -17.73
CA ASP A 618 16.85 3.32 -17.00
C ASP A 618 18.12 2.62 -16.52
N ILE A 619 18.00 1.44 -15.90
CA ILE A 619 19.15 0.62 -15.48
C ILE A 619 20.05 0.25 -16.68
N ARG A 620 19.46 -0.16 -17.81
CA ARG A 620 20.21 -0.43 -19.04
C ARG A 620 20.97 0.81 -19.50
N VAL A 621 20.30 1.96 -19.58
CA VAL A 621 20.90 3.22 -20.03
C VAL A 621 22.08 3.61 -19.13
N ASP A 622 21.91 3.54 -17.81
CA ASP A 622 22.97 3.91 -16.87
C ASP A 622 24.15 2.94 -16.90
N PHE A 623 23.89 1.64 -17.02
CA PHE A 623 24.95 0.66 -17.19
C PHE A 623 25.77 0.90 -18.47
N LEU A 624 25.12 1.19 -19.60
CA LEU A 624 25.83 1.45 -20.85
C LEU A 624 26.73 2.70 -20.78
N LYS A 625 26.37 3.71 -19.99
CA LYS A 625 27.23 4.88 -19.74
C LYS A 625 28.53 4.55 -19.00
N LEU A 626 28.58 3.42 -18.27
CA LEU A 626 29.80 2.96 -17.60
C LEU A 626 30.79 2.29 -18.57
N LEU A 627 30.36 1.90 -19.76
CA LEU A 627 31.20 1.26 -20.76
C LEU A 627 31.93 2.31 -21.60
N SER A 628 33.25 2.18 -21.73
CA SER A 628 34.02 2.95 -22.71
C SER A 628 33.60 2.64 -24.14
N ASP A 629 33.89 3.53 -25.09
CA ASP A 629 33.58 3.34 -26.52
C ASP A 629 34.11 2.00 -27.06
N LYS A 630 35.33 1.61 -26.62
CA LYS A 630 35.93 0.32 -26.98
C LYS A 630 35.12 -0.86 -26.45
N GLN A 631 34.64 -0.78 -25.20
CA GLN A 631 33.82 -1.84 -24.61
C GLN A 631 32.43 -1.91 -25.26
N GLN A 632 31.82 -0.76 -25.60
CA GLN A 632 30.56 -0.75 -26.34
C GLN A 632 30.71 -1.39 -27.72
N GLN A 633 31.84 -1.15 -28.40
CA GLN A 633 32.15 -1.82 -29.66
C GLN A 633 32.38 -3.33 -29.47
N GLU A 634 33.13 -3.72 -28.42
CA GLU A 634 33.39 -5.12 -28.09
C GLU A 634 32.11 -5.90 -27.79
N PHE A 635 31.17 -5.31 -27.05
CA PHE A 635 29.90 -5.95 -26.64
C PHE A 635 28.73 -5.60 -27.56
N SER A 636 29.01 -5.09 -28.77
CA SER A 636 27.97 -4.60 -29.69
C SER A 636 26.91 -5.66 -30.04
N GLN A 637 27.29 -6.94 -30.09
CA GLN A 637 26.36 -8.05 -30.34
C GLN A 637 25.42 -8.27 -29.15
N GLU A 638 25.95 -8.34 -27.93
CA GLU A 638 25.16 -8.46 -26.71
C GLU A 638 24.23 -7.25 -26.52
N ILE A 639 24.72 -6.03 -26.79
CA ILE A 639 23.92 -4.80 -26.70
C ILE A 639 22.79 -4.81 -27.73
N ALA A 640 23.07 -5.17 -28.98
CA ALA A 640 22.05 -5.23 -30.04
C ALA A 640 21.00 -6.32 -29.78
N ALA A 641 21.34 -7.40 -29.06
CA ALA A 641 20.38 -8.43 -28.67
C ALA A 641 19.31 -7.89 -27.71
N LEU A 642 19.62 -6.87 -26.89
CA LEU A 642 18.67 -6.23 -25.99
C LEU A 642 17.59 -5.42 -26.72
N ASP A 643 17.83 -5.04 -27.99
CA ASP A 643 16.88 -4.26 -28.82
C ASP A 643 15.94 -5.12 -29.65
N LYS A 644 16.25 -6.41 -29.81
CA LYS A 644 15.36 -7.34 -30.52
C LYS A 644 14.04 -7.46 -29.76
N PRO A 645 12.87 -7.51 -30.41
CA PRO A 645 11.61 -7.83 -29.74
C PRO A 645 11.73 -9.11 -28.91
N LEU A 646 11.04 -9.19 -27.76
CA LEU A 646 10.94 -10.45 -27.03
C LEU A 646 10.20 -11.45 -27.92
N GLU A 647 10.84 -12.58 -28.21
CA GLU A 647 10.15 -13.71 -28.79
C GLU A 647 9.16 -14.20 -27.73
N VAL A 648 7.86 -14.20 -28.07
CA VAL A 648 6.84 -14.77 -27.18
C VAL A 648 7.21 -16.24 -27.02
N GLU A 649 7.59 -16.66 -25.80
CA GLU A 649 7.96 -18.06 -25.53
C GLU A 649 6.90 -18.98 -26.15
N GLU A 650 7.36 -19.87 -27.03
CA GLU A 650 6.50 -20.88 -27.64
C GLU A 650 5.80 -21.67 -26.53
N VAL A 651 4.48 -21.79 -26.66
CA VAL A 651 3.65 -22.66 -25.84
C VAL A 651 4.31 -24.03 -25.82
N VAL A 652 4.81 -24.47 -24.65
CA VAL A 652 5.26 -25.86 -24.46
C VAL A 652 4.17 -26.75 -25.04
N PRO A 653 4.47 -27.62 -26.02
CA PRO A 653 3.44 -28.43 -26.66
C PRO A 653 2.66 -29.18 -25.57
N ALA A 654 1.33 -29.08 -25.61
CA ALA A 654 0.47 -29.65 -24.59
C ALA A 654 0.82 -31.12 -24.39
N ARG A 655 1.32 -31.47 -23.20
CA ARG A 655 1.51 -32.85 -22.80
C ARG A 655 0.13 -33.53 -22.81
N PRO A 656 0.01 -34.78 -23.29
CA PRO A 656 -1.24 -35.50 -23.18
C PRO A 656 -1.61 -35.66 -21.70
N VAL A 657 -2.91 -35.73 -21.41
CA VAL A 657 -3.41 -36.02 -20.07
C VAL A 657 -2.90 -37.41 -19.66
N VAL A 658 -2.19 -37.46 -18.54
CA VAL A 658 -1.68 -38.68 -17.91
C VAL A 658 -2.77 -39.33 -17.07
N LYS A 659 -3.36 -38.57 -16.13
CA LYS A 659 -4.41 -39.04 -15.21
C LYS A 659 -5.16 -37.83 -14.62
N ASP A 660 -6.44 -38.00 -14.29
CA ASP A 660 -7.16 -37.06 -13.44
C ASP A 660 -6.84 -37.34 -11.96
N TRP A 661 -5.77 -36.71 -11.47
CA TRP A 661 -5.20 -36.99 -10.15
C TRP A 661 -6.11 -36.51 -9.02
N GLN A 662 -6.46 -37.43 -8.12
CA GLN A 662 -7.19 -37.12 -6.90
C GLN A 662 -6.22 -37.04 -5.70
N LEU A 663 -6.62 -36.35 -4.63
CA LEU A 663 -5.79 -36.23 -3.43
C LEU A 663 -5.42 -37.61 -2.85
N THR A 664 -6.37 -38.55 -2.88
CA THR A 664 -6.20 -39.93 -2.42
C THR A 664 -5.22 -40.76 -3.24
N ASP A 665 -4.96 -40.39 -4.50
CA ASP A 665 -3.98 -41.07 -5.35
C ASP A 665 -2.54 -40.77 -4.94
N LEU A 666 -2.30 -39.60 -4.33
CA LEU A 666 -0.97 -39.03 -4.11
C LEU A 666 -0.62 -38.93 -2.62
N GLU A 667 -1.60 -38.85 -1.73
CA GLU A 667 -1.42 -38.85 -0.27
C GLU A 667 -0.47 -39.95 0.24
N PRO A 668 -0.59 -41.22 -0.19
CA PRO A 668 0.32 -42.29 0.24
C PRO A 668 1.79 -42.06 -0.14
N HIS A 669 2.04 -41.22 -1.14
CA HIS A 669 3.37 -40.97 -1.70
C HIS A 669 4.01 -39.67 -1.19
N LEU A 670 3.28 -38.82 -0.46
CA LEU A 670 3.78 -37.55 0.07
C LEU A 670 5.04 -37.64 0.95
N PRO A 671 5.29 -38.72 1.73
CA PRO A 671 6.56 -38.86 2.46
C PRO A 671 7.80 -38.80 1.56
N ALA A 672 7.69 -39.22 0.30
CA ALA A 672 8.79 -39.24 -0.66
C ALA A 672 9.22 -37.85 -1.15
N VAL A 673 8.41 -36.80 -0.93
CA VAL A 673 8.69 -35.41 -1.34
C VAL A 673 9.96 -34.84 -0.68
N THR A 674 10.41 -35.43 0.43
CA THR A 674 11.45 -34.86 1.29
C THR A 674 12.89 -35.21 0.92
N GLN A 675 13.12 -36.17 0.02
CA GLN A 675 14.46 -36.67 -0.31
C GLN A 675 14.53 -37.30 -1.72
N ASN A 676 15.72 -37.26 -2.32
CA ASN A 676 16.06 -37.90 -3.61
C ASN A 676 15.11 -37.51 -4.76
N ARG A 677 14.67 -36.25 -4.81
CA ARG A 677 13.82 -35.67 -5.86
C ARG A 677 14.66 -35.04 -6.97
N SER A 678 14.08 -34.86 -8.15
CA SER A 678 14.78 -34.26 -9.31
C SER A 678 14.38 -32.80 -9.51
N PHE A 679 15.31 -31.88 -9.22
CA PHE A 679 15.09 -30.44 -9.45
C PHE A 679 14.79 -30.11 -10.91
N LYS A 680 15.47 -30.79 -11.84
CA LYS A 680 15.27 -30.61 -13.28
C LYS A 680 13.87 -31.02 -13.72
N ASN A 681 13.38 -32.18 -13.26
CA ASN A 681 12.04 -32.66 -13.58
C ASN A 681 10.98 -31.76 -12.96
N ALA A 682 11.18 -31.33 -11.71
CA ALA A 682 10.29 -30.41 -11.04
C ALA A 682 10.08 -29.11 -11.82
N ARG A 683 11.17 -28.51 -12.34
CA ARG A 683 11.10 -27.30 -13.17
C ARG A 683 10.34 -27.55 -14.48
N GLN A 684 10.51 -28.72 -15.09
CA GLN A 684 9.74 -29.10 -16.29
C GLN A 684 8.25 -29.32 -15.97
N ALA A 685 7.93 -29.92 -14.83
CA ALA A 685 6.57 -30.13 -14.35
C ALA A 685 5.87 -28.78 -14.10
N LEU A 686 6.58 -27.84 -13.46
CA LEU A 686 6.11 -26.48 -13.21
C LEU A 686 5.74 -25.72 -14.50
N LEU A 687 6.57 -25.86 -15.54
CA LEU A 687 6.32 -25.27 -16.86
C LEU A 687 5.14 -25.95 -17.57
N ALA A 688 5.11 -27.29 -17.56
CA ALA A 688 4.04 -28.06 -18.19
C ALA A 688 2.66 -27.81 -17.54
N ALA A 689 2.61 -27.64 -16.22
CA ALA A 689 1.41 -27.27 -15.48
C ALA A 689 1.10 -25.76 -15.54
N ASN A 690 1.86 -24.97 -16.29
CA ASN A 690 1.66 -23.53 -16.47
C ASN A 690 1.63 -22.70 -15.17
N CYS A 691 2.18 -23.20 -14.06
CA CYS A 691 2.09 -22.52 -12.77
C CYS A 691 2.70 -21.11 -12.80
N LEU A 692 3.80 -20.95 -13.55
CA LEU A 692 4.54 -19.69 -13.68
C LEU A 692 3.79 -18.61 -14.47
N LYS A 693 2.68 -18.95 -15.16
CA LYS A 693 1.85 -17.94 -15.83
C LYS A 693 1.13 -17.03 -14.85
N CYS A 694 0.86 -17.52 -13.65
CA CYS A 694 0.13 -16.79 -12.63
C CYS A 694 0.94 -16.60 -11.35
N HIS A 695 1.82 -17.53 -11.02
CA HIS A 695 2.56 -17.53 -9.77
C HIS A 695 4.04 -17.24 -9.96
N ARG A 696 4.61 -16.58 -8.97
CA ARG A 696 6.05 -16.36 -8.85
C ARG A 696 6.67 -17.35 -7.88
N ILE A 697 7.83 -17.89 -8.25
CA ILE A 697 8.73 -18.65 -7.37
C ILE A 697 10.15 -18.14 -7.60
N GLY A 698 10.80 -17.60 -6.57
CA GLY A 698 12.06 -16.87 -6.72
C GLY A 698 11.84 -15.61 -7.56
N SER A 699 12.61 -15.45 -8.65
CA SER A 699 12.35 -14.38 -9.64
C SER A 699 11.50 -14.81 -10.83
N THR A 700 11.19 -16.10 -10.97
CA THR A 700 10.54 -16.60 -12.18
C THR A 700 9.02 -16.62 -12.02
N GLY A 701 8.31 -16.16 -13.04
CA GLY A 701 6.85 -16.24 -13.15
C GLY A 701 6.14 -14.89 -12.97
N ALA A 702 4.80 -14.93 -13.06
CA ALA A 702 3.96 -13.74 -12.95
C ALA A 702 3.50 -13.47 -11.51
N GLN A 703 3.14 -12.22 -11.21
CA GLN A 703 2.57 -11.83 -9.92
C GLN A 703 1.05 -11.58 -10.02
N ILE A 704 0.33 -12.56 -10.58
CA ILE A 704 -1.13 -12.52 -10.72
C ILE A 704 -1.81 -13.21 -9.54
N GLY A 705 -1.30 -14.40 -9.19
CA GLY A 705 -1.66 -15.16 -8.00
C GLY A 705 -0.65 -14.99 -6.86
N PRO A 706 -0.84 -15.71 -5.73
CA PRO A 706 0.09 -15.69 -4.61
C PRO A 706 1.54 -16.01 -5.00
N ASP A 707 2.48 -15.31 -4.37
CA ASP A 707 3.89 -15.69 -4.41
C ASP A 707 4.11 -17.02 -3.69
N LEU A 708 4.69 -17.99 -4.39
CA LEU A 708 4.90 -19.35 -3.95
C LEU A 708 6.32 -19.59 -3.40
N SER A 709 7.22 -18.60 -3.44
CA SER A 709 8.62 -18.72 -2.99
C SER A 709 8.74 -19.17 -1.52
N ASN A 710 7.77 -18.81 -0.68
CA ASN A 710 7.74 -19.18 0.73
C ASN A 710 6.53 -20.07 1.08
N VAL A 711 5.91 -20.73 0.08
CA VAL A 711 4.73 -21.58 0.34
C VAL A 711 5.06 -22.76 1.25
N GLY A 712 6.23 -23.39 1.07
CA GLY A 712 6.70 -24.51 1.89
C GLY A 712 6.97 -24.20 3.37
N LYS A 713 7.11 -22.92 3.73
CA LYS A 713 7.25 -22.49 5.13
C LYS A 713 5.90 -22.35 5.83
N ARG A 714 4.82 -22.16 5.05
CA ARG A 714 3.46 -21.89 5.54
C ARG A 714 2.59 -23.14 5.52
N PHE A 715 2.84 -24.05 4.59
CA PHE A 715 1.98 -25.19 4.31
C PHE A 715 2.80 -26.47 4.11
N ASP A 716 2.25 -27.60 4.55
CA ASP A 716 2.84 -28.91 4.30
C ASP A 716 2.54 -29.41 2.87
N SER A 717 3.12 -30.55 2.48
CA SER A 717 2.96 -31.11 1.13
C SER A 717 1.50 -31.41 0.79
N ARG A 718 0.69 -31.80 1.79
CA ARG A 718 -0.71 -32.18 1.60
C ARG A 718 -1.56 -30.95 1.32
N ALA A 719 -1.39 -29.89 2.10
CA ALA A 719 -2.11 -28.62 1.93
C ALA A 719 -1.76 -27.94 0.60
N ILE A 720 -0.49 -28.00 0.18
CA ILE A 720 -0.06 -27.50 -1.14
C ILE A 720 -0.73 -28.32 -2.24
N LEU A 721 -0.70 -29.65 -2.15
CA LEU A 721 -1.31 -30.53 -3.14
C LEU A 721 -2.82 -30.33 -3.25
N GLU A 722 -3.52 -30.23 -2.11
CA GLU A 722 -4.95 -29.96 -2.05
C GLU A 722 -5.30 -28.62 -2.72
N SER A 723 -4.48 -27.60 -2.51
CA SER A 723 -4.67 -26.28 -3.16
C SER A 723 -4.47 -26.34 -4.68
N ILE A 724 -3.66 -27.28 -5.19
CA ILE A 724 -3.42 -27.46 -6.63
C ILE A 724 -4.54 -28.28 -7.28
N ILE A 725 -5.03 -29.33 -6.61
CA ILE A 725 -6.10 -30.21 -7.11
C ILE A 725 -7.47 -29.52 -6.97
N GLU A 726 -7.72 -28.86 -5.84
CA GLU A 726 -8.98 -28.21 -5.50
C GLU A 726 -8.80 -26.68 -5.32
N PRO A 727 -8.39 -25.92 -6.36
CA PRO A 727 -8.04 -24.51 -6.22
C PRO A 727 -9.21 -23.60 -5.81
N SER A 728 -10.45 -24.08 -5.91
CA SER A 728 -11.65 -23.35 -5.49
C SER A 728 -12.11 -23.65 -4.05
N LYS A 729 -11.43 -24.57 -3.33
CA LYS A 729 -11.82 -24.98 -1.98
C LYS A 729 -11.66 -23.86 -0.96
N VAL A 730 -10.50 -23.20 -0.99
CA VAL A 730 -10.15 -22.07 -0.12
C VAL A 730 -9.54 -21.00 -1.01
N MET A 731 -10.24 -19.88 -1.15
CA MET A 731 -9.81 -18.77 -1.99
C MET A 731 -9.70 -17.51 -1.14
N ASP A 732 -8.54 -16.87 -1.18
CA ASP A 732 -8.35 -15.55 -0.60
C ASP A 732 -9.16 -14.53 -1.45
N PRO A 733 -10.11 -13.79 -0.84
CA PRO A 733 -10.94 -12.84 -1.56
C PRO A 733 -10.19 -11.84 -2.44
N LYS A 734 -8.92 -11.53 -2.11
CA LYS A 734 -8.11 -10.58 -2.90
C LYS A 734 -7.75 -11.07 -4.31
N TYR A 735 -7.89 -12.37 -4.58
CA TYR A 735 -7.63 -12.95 -5.91
C TYR A 735 -8.92 -13.34 -6.64
N LEU A 736 -10.11 -13.13 -6.06
CA LEU A 736 -11.37 -13.49 -6.72
C LEU A 736 -11.71 -12.50 -7.84
N TYR A 737 -12.31 -13.03 -8.91
CA TYR A 737 -12.91 -12.24 -9.98
C TYR A 737 -14.35 -11.89 -9.63
N THR A 738 -14.81 -10.77 -10.15
CA THR A 738 -16.23 -10.42 -10.16
C THR A 738 -16.85 -10.93 -11.45
N VAL A 739 -17.96 -11.65 -11.33
CA VAL A 739 -18.83 -12.08 -12.43
C VAL A 739 -19.89 -11.02 -12.62
N TYR A 740 -19.90 -10.33 -13.75
CA TYR A 740 -20.90 -9.35 -14.17
C TYR A 740 -21.87 -10.02 -15.13
N VAL A 741 -23.14 -10.14 -14.74
CA VAL A 741 -24.24 -10.61 -15.58
C VAL A 741 -24.90 -9.40 -16.21
N LEU A 742 -24.93 -9.33 -17.54
CA LEU A 742 -25.48 -8.21 -18.28
C LEU A 742 -26.92 -8.48 -18.72
N SER A 743 -27.70 -7.41 -18.95
CA SER A 743 -29.08 -7.45 -19.44
C SER A 743 -29.24 -8.04 -20.84
N SER A 744 -28.13 -8.15 -21.58
CA SER A 744 -28.04 -8.91 -22.83
C SER A 744 -27.96 -10.44 -22.62
N GLY A 745 -27.85 -10.91 -21.37
CA GLY A 745 -27.49 -12.29 -21.02
C GLY A 745 -26.00 -12.59 -21.11
N LYS A 746 -25.17 -11.63 -21.54
CA LYS A 746 -23.71 -11.80 -21.60
C LYS A 746 -23.11 -11.80 -20.19
N ILE A 747 -22.18 -12.71 -19.93
CA ILE A 747 -21.41 -12.75 -18.69
C ILE A 747 -19.99 -12.25 -18.96
N VAL A 748 -19.53 -11.27 -18.18
CA VAL A 748 -18.14 -10.80 -18.18
C VAL A 748 -17.55 -11.12 -16.82
N THR A 749 -16.43 -11.84 -16.78
CA THR A 749 -15.77 -12.21 -15.51
C THR A 749 -14.36 -11.63 -15.47
N GLY A 750 -14.01 -10.93 -14.40
CA GLY A 750 -12.68 -10.33 -14.25
C GLY A 750 -12.57 -9.37 -13.07
N ARG A 751 -11.46 -8.63 -12.99
CA ARG A 751 -11.21 -7.64 -11.93
C ARG A 751 -11.54 -6.23 -12.40
N PRO A 752 -12.23 -5.39 -11.60
CA PRO A 752 -12.38 -3.98 -11.92
C PRO A 752 -11.03 -3.26 -11.79
N VAL A 753 -10.52 -2.72 -12.89
CA VAL A 753 -9.26 -1.94 -12.95
C VAL A 753 -9.49 -0.46 -13.25
N GLY A 754 -10.74 -0.07 -13.52
CA GLY A 754 -11.13 1.32 -13.66
C GLY A 754 -12.65 1.44 -13.59
N VAL A 755 -13.14 2.45 -12.88
CA VAL A 755 -14.59 2.71 -12.77
C VAL A 755 -14.86 4.18 -13.04
N SER A 756 -15.82 4.44 -13.92
CA SER A 756 -16.30 5.78 -14.26
C SER A 756 -17.81 5.88 -14.05
N LYS A 757 -18.38 7.04 -14.40
CA LYS A 757 -19.83 7.26 -14.44
C LYS A 757 -20.59 6.21 -15.25
N THR A 758 -20.08 5.82 -16.41
CA THR A 758 -20.82 5.00 -17.39
C THR A 758 -20.27 3.59 -17.53
N THR A 759 -19.01 3.36 -17.15
CA THR A 759 -18.28 2.16 -17.57
C THR A 759 -17.43 1.62 -16.44
N ILE A 760 -17.39 0.29 -16.32
CA ILE A 760 -16.39 -0.45 -15.55
C ILE A 760 -15.43 -1.07 -16.55
N THR A 761 -14.15 -0.75 -16.45
CA THR A 761 -13.09 -1.44 -17.18
C THR A 761 -12.75 -2.70 -16.39
N VAL A 762 -13.12 -3.85 -16.93
CA VAL A 762 -12.92 -5.16 -16.32
C VAL A 762 -11.71 -5.83 -16.97
N GLU A 763 -10.65 -6.09 -16.20
CA GLU A 763 -9.53 -6.93 -16.63
C GLU A 763 -9.96 -8.40 -16.60
N THR A 764 -10.15 -8.96 -17.78
CA THR A 764 -10.64 -10.34 -18.00
C THR A 764 -9.51 -11.36 -18.14
N ASP A 765 -8.33 -10.91 -18.56
CA ASP A 765 -7.11 -11.71 -18.66
C ASP A 765 -5.91 -10.87 -18.20
N PRO A 766 -5.45 -11.05 -16.94
CA PRO A 766 -4.29 -10.33 -16.42
C PRO A 766 -2.97 -10.74 -17.08
N ILE A 767 -2.89 -11.92 -17.71
CA ILE A 767 -1.69 -12.37 -18.43
C ILE A 767 -1.54 -11.54 -19.71
N ARG A 768 -2.64 -11.34 -20.43
CA ARG A 768 -2.67 -10.54 -21.67
C ARG A 768 -3.04 -9.07 -21.44
N GLN A 769 -3.25 -8.67 -20.18
CA GLN A 769 -3.78 -7.36 -19.80
C GLN A 769 -5.03 -6.98 -20.61
N THR A 770 -5.87 -7.98 -20.91
CA THR A 770 -7.05 -7.77 -21.74
C THR A 770 -8.18 -7.21 -20.88
N THR A 771 -8.55 -5.97 -21.16
CA THR A 771 -9.67 -5.30 -20.50
C THR A 771 -10.89 -5.22 -21.40
N VAL A 772 -12.06 -5.43 -20.81
CA VAL A 772 -13.37 -5.24 -21.48
C VAL A 772 -14.10 -4.10 -20.77
N PRO A 773 -14.55 -3.07 -21.50
CA PRO A 773 -15.48 -2.08 -20.95
C PRO A 773 -16.86 -2.73 -20.77
N VAL A 774 -17.41 -2.63 -19.57
CA VAL A 774 -18.77 -3.04 -19.23
C VAL A 774 -19.58 -1.80 -18.92
N LEU A 775 -20.68 -1.58 -19.65
CA LEU A 775 -21.59 -0.47 -19.37
C LEU A 775 -22.35 -0.77 -18.08
N ARG A 776 -22.35 0.19 -17.15
CA ARG A 776 -22.94 0.00 -15.82
C ARG A 776 -24.45 -0.23 -15.87
N GLU A 777 -25.13 0.45 -16.79
CA GLU A 777 -26.58 0.31 -17.00
C GLU A 777 -26.98 -1.05 -17.55
N GLU A 778 -26.03 -1.78 -18.14
CA GLU A 778 -26.25 -3.13 -18.63
C GLU A 778 -26.05 -4.19 -17.53
N ILE A 779 -25.51 -3.85 -16.35
CA ILE A 779 -25.24 -4.86 -15.30
C ILE A 779 -26.53 -5.15 -14.53
N GLU A 780 -27.03 -6.39 -14.63
CA GLU A 780 -28.16 -6.89 -13.84
C GLU A 780 -27.72 -7.40 -12.47
N GLU A 781 -26.58 -8.09 -12.43
CA GLU A 781 -26.04 -8.68 -11.22
C GLU A 781 -24.50 -8.66 -11.29
N ALA A 782 -23.83 -8.42 -10.17
CA ALA A 782 -22.43 -8.80 -10.07
C ALA A 782 -22.06 -9.41 -8.73
N VAL A 783 -21.38 -10.55 -8.80
CA VAL A 783 -21.07 -11.41 -7.66
C VAL A 783 -19.62 -11.89 -7.74
N LEU A 784 -18.99 -12.16 -6.60
CA LEU A 784 -17.68 -12.82 -6.62
C LEU A 784 -17.80 -14.24 -7.17
N SER A 785 -16.84 -14.61 -8.01
CA SER A 785 -16.73 -15.95 -8.58
C SER A 785 -16.56 -16.98 -7.46
N LYS A 786 -17.35 -18.05 -7.51
CA LYS A 786 -17.17 -19.26 -6.67
C LYS A 786 -16.06 -20.18 -7.20
N THR A 787 -15.52 -19.85 -8.37
CA THR A 787 -14.47 -20.61 -9.04
C THR A 787 -13.18 -19.80 -9.03
N SER A 788 -12.09 -20.47 -8.67
CA SER A 788 -10.75 -19.87 -8.66
C SER A 788 -10.32 -19.47 -10.07
N PRO A 789 -9.63 -18.32 -10.24
CA PRO A 789 -8.94 -18.02 -11.48
C PRO A 789 -7.78 -18.99 -11.80
N MET A 790 -7.29 -19.72 -10.79
CA MET A 790 -6.36 -20.84 -11.02
C MET A 790 -7.12 -22.03 -11.61
N PRO A 791 -6.79 -22.48 -12.83
CA PRO A 791 -7.48 -23.62 -13.44
C PRO A 791 -7.35 -24.89 -12.59
N ALA A 792 -8.41 -25.69 -12.55
CA ALA A 792 -8.32 -27.07 -12.05
C ALA A 792 -7.57 -27.95 -13.06
N SER A 793 -7.18 -29.15 -12.63
CA SER A 793 -6.61 -30.18 -13.52
C SER A 793 -5.25 -29.83 -14.15
N LEU A 794 -4.56 -28.78 -13.68
CA LEU A 794 -3.24 -28.36 -14.22
C LEU A 794 -2.19 -29.47 -14.13
N ILE A 795 -2.26 -30.32 -13.11
CA ILE A 795 -1.32 -31.42 -12.91
C ILE A 795 -1.68 -32.69 -13.67
N ASN A 796 -2.82 -32.73 -14.37
CA ASN A 796 -3.28 -33.95 -15.03
C ASN A 796 -2.38 -34.38 -16.19
N VAL A 797 -1.52 -33.48 -16.67
CA VAL A 797 -0.51 -33.73 -17.69
C VAL A 797 0.85 -34.19 -17.12
N LEU A 798 0.93 -34.33 -15.80
CA LEU A 798 2.12 -34.73 -15.06
C LEU A 798 2.02 -36.20 -14.62
N THR A 799 3.16 -36.88 -14.57
CA THR A 799 3.27 -38.21 -13.93
C THR A 799 3.29 -38.08 -12.41
N GLN A 800 3.11 -39.19 -11.68
CA GLN A 800 3.23 -39.19 -10.22
C GLN A 800 4.58 -38.63 -9.75
N GLU A 801 5.68 -39.05 -10.38
CA GLU A 801 7.02 -38.57 -10.04
C GLU A 801 7.19 -37.08 -10.35
N ASP A 802 6.66 -36.60 -11.47
CA ASP A 802 6.66 -35.15 -11.79
C ASP A 802 5.93 -34.34 -10.70
N ILE A 803 4.83 -34.86 -10.15
CA ILE A 803 4.05 -34.19 -9.10
C ILE A 803 4.81 -34.19 -7.77
N LEU A 804 5.45 -35.30 -7.40
CA LEU A 804 6.28 -35.37 -6.19
C LEU A 804 7.50 -34.45 -6.29
N ASP A 805 8.14 -34.40 -7.45
CA ASP A 805 9.23 -33.46 -7.77
C ASP A 805 8.74 -32.00 -7.70
N LEU A 806 7.56 -31.68 -8.26
CA LEU A 806 6.93 -30.36 -8.19
C LEU A 806 6.64 -29.95 -6.74
N LEU A 807 6.05 -30.82 -5.92
CA LEU A 807 5.78 -30.53 -4.50
C LEU A 807 7.08 -30.30 -3.73
N ALA A 808 8.14 -31.03 -4.03
CA ALA A 808 9.45 -30.83 -3.41
C ALA A 808 10.02 -29.46 -3.76
N TYR A 809 9.85 -29.04 -5.02
CA TYR A 809 10.28 -27.73 -5.51
C TYR A 809 9.51 -26.59 -4.85
N LEU A 810 8.19 -26.71 -4.75
CA LEU A 810 7.36 -25.73 -4.04
C LEU A 810 7.71 -25.65 -2.55
N LYS A 811 8.01 -26.80 -1.91
CA LYS A 811 8.45 -26.82 -0.51
C LYS A 811 9.81 -26.19 -0.30
N ALA A 812 10.73 -26.39 -1.24
CA ALA A 812 12.05 -25.80 -1.23
C ALA A 812 12.07 -24.32 -1.65
N GLY A 813 10.93 -23.76 -2.09
CA GLY A 813 10.90 -22.38 -2.62
C GLY A 813 11.71 -22.22 -3.91
N GLY A 814 11.93 -23.31 -4.65
CA GLY A 814 12.79 -23.33 -5.83
C GLY A 814 14.30 -23.38 -5.55
N ASP A 815 14.72 -23.66 -4.32
CA ASP A 815 16.15 -23.81 -3.97
C ASP A 815 16.71 -25.17 -4.45
N PRO A 816 17.66 -25.19 -5.42
CA PRO A 816 18.30 -26.43 -5.87
C PRO A 816 19.22 -27.05 -4.81
N GLY A 817 19.63 -26.28 -3.79
CA GLY A 817 20.45 -26.74 -2.68
C GLY A 817 19.67 -27.48 -1.59
N ALA A 818 18.35 -27.45 -1.61
CA ALA A 818 17.51 -28.02 -0.57
C ALA A 818 17.72 -29.53 -0.40
N ALA A 819 17.57 -30.03 0.84
CA ALA A 819 17.79 -31.43 1.19
C ALA A 819 17.00 -32.42 0.31
N ALA A 820 15.82 -32.01 -0.17
CA ALA A 820 15.00 -32.82 -1.06
C ALA A 820 15.69 -33.19 -2.39
N PHE A 821 16.62 -32.37 -2.85
CA PHE A 821 17.34 -32.53 -4.13
C PHE A 821 18.77 -33.04 -3.95
N GLN A 822 19.22 -33.27 -2.72
CA GLN A 822 20.51 -33.86 -2.43
C GLN A 822 20.39 -35.39 -2.48
N GLN A 823 21.39 -36.05 -3.07
CA GLN A 823 21.47 -37.51 -3.03
C GLN A 823 21.85 -37.96 -1.61
N SER A 824 21.08 -38.90 -1.05
CA SER A 824 21.47 -39.57 0.19
C SER A 824 22.73 -40.40 -0.06
N ASN A 825 23.82 -40.16 0.68
CA ASN A 825 25.00 -41.03 0.66
C ASN A 825 24.70 -42.42 1.20
#